data_AF-A0A553JUQ3-F1
#
_entry.id   AF-A0A553JUQ3-F1
#
_cell.length_a   1.000
_cell.length_b   1.000
_cell.length_c   1.000
_cell.angle_alpha   90.00
_cell.angle_beta   90.00
_cell.angle_gamma   90.00
#
_symmetry.space_group_name_H-M   'P 1'
#
loop_
_entity.id
_entity.type
_entity.pdbx_description
1 polymer ?
#
loop_
_entity_poly.entity_id
_entity_poly.type
_entity_poly.pdbx_seq_one_letter_code
_entity_poly.pdbx_strand_id
1 'polypeptide(L)'
;MNSFTKISALGVLLPLLTASTLVIAEEKKVWITIGSDAQYQATQVGAQLAPALQYSKIDKLPVLIYQANETQLQNLTHIMHEQKNRCGGYIVHSSYQEAVDAMQGPKQKLAFNAPPIQHSEKVNALLPLIEAGKIKTTIQSLSGFTNRYYTSSTGKQAADWLASHWAQLASQHAWASVESYNHSGWGQDSVILKITGSQYPDEILVMGGHLDSTAGYGTGEGTVAPGADDDASGIASLTNVASALLESGEQPQRSIHIMGYAAEEVGLRGSSEIAAAYKASGAQVLAALQLDMTNYHGSTEDIVFMTDYIDSNFALYMKQLLDTYQPQIVYGDDSCGYACSDHASWYDQGYPTTMPFESNLNDYNPNIHSRHDTLANSDSEAENSVPFARLALSFAIEMGNPDAGGTPIEPVASFTTQCNELSCQFDSSPSSGEISSYQWSFGDGNESSATSPVHAYGVGGQYQVTLTVTDINDLSDSDSQSVSVSEGSATPVAGFESSVDGLSVSFTNTSTDADDDIVSYSWNFGDTGTSVDTNPTHSYASAGSYAVSLTVTDSENNTDTANMNVDVFNGDITAEILRAKLSRRGSALVDLAWDGANGNSVAIYRNGEIVATTNNDGRYRDRFRDAPASVVYKICEAGTSLCSDPISVQF
;
A
#
# COMPACT_ATOMS: atom_id res chain seq x y z
N MET A 1 -34.16 -13.49 106.64
CA MET A 1 -35.37 -13.75 105.84
C MET A 1 -35.60 -12.56 104.93
N ASN A 2 -35.75 -12.83 103.63
CA ASN A 2 -35.81 -11.88 102.51
C ASN A 2 -36.79 -10.71 102.73
N SER A 3 -36.42 -9.50 102.28
CA SER A 3 -36.85 -8.99 100.97
C SER A 3 -36.28 -7.61 100.67
N PHE A 4 -35.69 -7.45 99.49
CA PHE A 4 -35.25 -6.19 98.90
C PHE A 4 -36.33 -5.67 97.96
N THR A 5 -36.71 -4.39 98.09
CA THR A 5 -37.15 -3.59 96.93
C THR A 5 -36.68 -2.15 97.14
N LYS A 6 -35.78 -1.70 96.25
CA LYS A 6 -35.12 -0.38 96.29
C LYS A 6 -35.94 0.68 95.56
N ILE A 7 -35.83 1.88 96.11
CA ILE A 7 -36.41 3.17 95.75
C ILE A 7 -35.84 3.67 94.41
N SER A 8 -36.71 4.14 93.51
CA SER A 8 -36.35 4.91 92.30
C SER A 8 -36.60 6.41 92.54
N ALA A 9 -35.57 7.21 92.28
CA ALA A 9 -35.55 8.65 92.45
C ALA A 9 -35.87 9.39 91.15
N LEU A 10 -36.59 10.51 91.28
CA LEU A 10 -36.92 11.50 90.25
C LEU A 10 -35.67 12.07 89.55
N GLY A 11 -35.71 12.18 88.23
CA GLY A 11 -34.72 12.87 87.40
C GLY A 11 -35.39 13.73 86.32
N VAL A 12 -35.09 15.03 86.39
CA VAL A 12 -35.49 16.19 85.57
C VAL A 12 -35.52 15.95 84.04
N LEU A 13 -36.58 16.43 83.37
CA LEU A 13 -36.63 16.59 81.90
C LEU A 13 -35.84 17.83 81.44
N LEU A 14 -34.84 17.62 80.58
CA LEU A 14 -34.29 18.63 79.68
C LEU A 14 -34.54 18.17 78.22
N PRO A 15 -34.95 19.05 77.30
CA PRO A 15 -35.13 18.66 75.90
C PRO A 15 -33.76 18.54 75.22
N LEU A 16 -33.41 17.36 74.72
CA LEU A 16 -32.30 17.20 73.77
C LEU A 16 -32.75 17.77 72.41
N LEU A 17 -32.17 18.91 72.03
CA LEU A 17 -32.05 19.24 70.61
C LEU A 17 -31.04 18.24 70.01
N THR A 18 -31.53 17.30 69.21
CA THR A 18 -30.67 16.53 68.31
C THR A 18 -30.21 17.46 67.19
N ALA A 19 -28.96 17.90 67.25
CA ALA A 19 -28.30 18.46 66.08
C ALA A 19 -28.19 17.35 65.04
N SER A 20 -29.06 17.40 64.02
CA SER A 20 -28.90 16.60 62.82
C SER A 20 -27.63 17.07 62.14
N THR A 21 -26.52 16.38 62.37
CA THR A 21 -25.35 16.48 61.50
C THR A 21 -25.78 16.02 60.12
N LEU A 22 -25.95 16.97 59.18
CA LEU A 22 -25.90 16.64 57.77
C LEU A 22 -24.56 15.93 57.54
N VAL A 23 -24.60 14.61 57.37
CA VAL A 23 -23.51 13.90 56.71
C VAL A 23 -23.63 14.32 55.25
N ILE A 24 -22.83 15.30 54.83
CA ILE A 24 -22.60 15.51 53.41
C ILE A 24 -21.90 14.23 52.94
N ALA A 25 -22.59 13.44 52.11
CA ALA A 25 -21.97 12.30 51.46
C ALA A 25 -20.76 12.82 50.67
N GLU A 26 -19.59 12.24 50.92
CA GLU A 26 -18.37 12.58 50.20
C GLU A 26 -18.59 12.29 48.71
N GLU A 27 -18.36 13.28 47.84
CA GLU A 27 -18.56 13.11 46.40
C GLU A 27 -17.65 12.00 45.87
N LYS A 28 -18.25 11.00 45.22
CA LYS A 28 -17.50 9.86 44.67
C LYS A 28 -16.63 10.33 43.51
N LYS A 29 -15.32 10.11 43.63
CA LYS A 29 -14.33 10.47 42.62
C LYS A 29 -13.97 9.27 41.76
N VAL A 30 -13.75 9.53 40.48
CA VAL A 30 -13.28 8.55 39.49
C VAL A 30 -12.02 9.05 38.80
N TRP A 31 -11.28 8.13 38.17
CA TRP A 31 -10.18 8.45 37.28
C TRP A 31 -10.68 8.42 35.84
N ILE A 32 -10.30 9.40 35.04
CA ILE A 32 -10.62 9.42 33.62
C ILE A 32 -9.35 9.58 32.79
N THR A 33 -9.31 8.94 31.62
CA THR A 33 -8.39 9.29 30.55
C THR A 33 -9.12 10.12 29.51
N ILE A 34 -8.45 11.15 28.98
CA ILE A 34 -9.02 12.07 28.00
C ILE A 34 -7.95 12.50 26.99
N GLY A 35 -8.33 12.75 25.74
CA GLY A 35 -7.42 13.33 24.75
C GLY A 35 -6.90 14.70 25.21
N SER A 36 -5.61 14.98 24.98
CA SER A 36 -4.97 16.24 25.38
C SER A 36 -5.56 17.46 24.68
N ASP A 37 -6.18 17.27 23.52
CA ASP A 37 -6.94 18.29 22.82
C ASP A 37 -8.19 18.75 23.61
N ALA A 38 -8.65 17.95 24.58
CA ALA A 38 -9.79 18.21 25.43
C ALA A 38 -9.43 18.58 26.89
N GLN A 39 -8.17 18.95 27.14
CA GLN A 39 -7.71 19.39 28.47
C GLN A 39 -8.55 20.56 29.03
N TYR A 40 -8.92 21.52 28.18
CA TYR A 40 -9.70 22.67 28.62
C TYR A 40 -11.08 22.23 29.14
N GLN A 41 -11.76 21.35 28.41
CA GLN A 41 -13.07 20.81 28.76
C GLN A 41 -13.05 20.06 30.10
N ALA A 42 -12.04 19.21 30.33
CA ALA A 42 -11.84 18.55 31.63
C ALA A 42 -11.67 19.56 32.77
N THR A 43 -10.88 20.63 32.57
CA THR A 43 -10.71 21.66 33.61
C THR A 43 -11.97 22.51 33.82
N GLN A 44 -12.81 22.72 32.80
CA GLN A 44 -14.07 23.46 32.93
C GLN A 44 -15.05 22.80 33.89
N VAL A 45 -15.10 21.46 33.92
CA VAL A 45 -15.94 20.72 34.86
C VAL A 45 -15.30 20.56 36.24
N GLY A 46 -14.09 21.10 36.46
CA GLY A 46 -13.39 21.03 37.75
C GLY A 46 -12.58 19.75 37.95
N ALA A 47 -12.34 18.97 36.89
CA ALA A 47 -11.47 17.80 36.98
C ALA A 47 -10.02 18.21 37.25
N GLN A 48 -9.32 17.42 38.06
CA GLN A 48 -7.95 17.71 38.51
C GLN A 48 -6.95 16.84 37.76
N LEU A 49 -6.00 17.47 37.06
CA LEU A 49 -4.94 16.76 36.35
C LEU A 49 -4.11 15.96 37.34
N ALA A 50 -3.91 14.67 37.06
CA ALA A 50 -3.07 13.80 37.87
C ALA A 50 -1.59 14.20 37.78
N PRO A 51 -0.75 13.92 38.80
CA PRO A 51 0.68 14.15 38.73
C PRO A 51 1.29 13.47 37.48
N ALA A 52 2.04 14.24 36.70
CA ALA A 52 2.50 13.82 35.38
C ALA A 52 3.43 12.59 35.45
N LEU A 53 3.08 11.54 34.70
CA LEU A 53 4.06 10.65 34.11
C LEU A 53 4.39 11.23 32.72
N GLN A 54 5.65 11.65 32.52
CA GLN A 54 6.12 12.01 31.18
C GLN A 54 6.11 10.75 30.31
N TYR A 55 5.17 10.67 29.37
CA TYR A 55 5.22 9.68 28.30
C TYR A 55 5.07 10.34 26.95
N SER A 56 6.05 10.06 26.10
CA SER A 56 6.10 10.42 24.69
C SER A 56 5.85 9.17 23.86
N LYS A 57 4.69 9.07 23.20
CA LYS A 57 4.57 8.31 21.96
C LYS A 57 4.10 9.28 20.88
N ILE A 58 4.85 9.31 19.78
CA ILE A 58 4.95 10.42 18.83
C ILE A 58 3.87 10.35 17.71
N ASP A 59 3.02 9.32 17.68
CA ASP A 59 2.14 9.09 16.51
C ASP A 59 0.62 9.19 16.77
N LYS A 60 0.17 9.47 18.00
CA LYS A 60 -1.26 9.68 18.34
C LYS A 60 -1.42 10.88 19.30
N LEU A 61 -2.61 11.51 19.32
CA LEU A 61 -2.95 12.58 20.26
C LEU A 61 -2.57 12.16 21.70
N PRO A 62 -1.77 12.96 22.44
CA PRO A 62 -1.40 12.61 23.81
C PRO A 62 -2.66 12.41 24.67
N VAL A 63 -2.69 11.38 25.51
CA VAL A 63 -3.79 11.13 26.46
C VAL A 63 -3.37 11.65 27.85
N LEU A 64 -4.31 12.22 28.61
CA LEU A 64 -4.09 12.78 29.95
C LEU A 64 -4.98 12.07 30.98
N ILE A 65 -4.51 11.97 32.22
CA ILE A 65 -5.29 11.43 33.34
C ILE A 65 -5.80 12.57 34.22
N TYR A 66 -7.11 12.57 34.47
CA TYR A 66 -7.76 13.46 35.42
C TYR A 66 -8.47 12.68 36.52
N GLN A 67 -8.58 13.27 37.69
CA GLN A 67 -9.53 12.86 38.71
C GLN A 67 -10.75 13.78 38.63
N ALA A 68 -11.93 13.21 38.40
CA ALA A 68 -13.20 13.94 38.28
C ALA A 68 -14.20 13.45 39.34
N ASN A 69 -15.14 14.30 39.74
CA ASN A 69 -16.30 13.83 40.49
C ASN A 69 -17.24 13.09 39.54
N GLU A 70 -17.82 11.97 39.98
CA GLU A 70 -18.74 11.18 39.15
C GLU A 70 -19.96 12.00 38.69
N THR A 71 -20.40 12.96 39.50
CA THR A 71 -21.48 13.91 39.19
C THR A 71 -21.14 14.92 38.08
N GLN A 72 -19.86 15.09 37.75
CA GLN A 72 -19.39 16.02 36.72
C GLN A 72 -19.21 15.36 35.35
N LEU A 73 -19.20 14.02 35.30
CA LEU A 73 -18.98 13.27 34.07
C LEU A 73 -19.99 13.62 32.99
N GLN A 74 -21.26 13.74 33.37
CA GLN A 74 -22.29 14.09 32.41
C GLN A 74 -22.11 15.50 31.80
N ASN A 75 -21.67 16.47 32.61
CA ASN A 75 -21.33 17.80 32.09
C ASN A 75 -20.16 17.71 31.13
N LEU A 76 -19.18 16.84 31.43
CA LEU A 76 -18.04 16.63 30.56
C LEU A 76 -18.50 16.02 29.23
N THR A 77 -19.33 14.97 29.24
CA THR A 77 -19.92 14.38 28.03
C THR A 77 -20.60 15.42 27.16
N HIS A 78 -21.49 16.23 27.75
CA HIS A 78 -22.19 17.25 26.96
C HIS A 78 -21.23 18.32 26.38
N ILE A 79 -20.19 18.73 27.13
CA ILE A 79 -19.18 19.66 26.63
C ILE A 79 -18.33 19.02 25.52
N MET A 80 -17.98 17.75 25.66
CA MET A 80 -17.23 16.98 24.66
C MET A 80 -18.04 16.83 23.38
N HIS A 81 -19.32 16.57 23.50
CA HIS A 81 -20.24 16.55 22.37
C HIS A 81 -20.24 17.89 21.62
N GLU A 82 -20.59 18.98 22.30
CA GLU A 82 -20.77 20.31 21.68
C GLU A 82 -19.48 20.92 21.10
N GLN A 83 -18.32 20.59 21.69
CA GLN A 83 -17.06 21.27 21.36
C GLN A 83 -16.04 20.38 20.66
N LYS A 84 -16.25 19.05 20.66
CA LYS A 84 -15.30 18.06 20.14
C LYS A 84 -15.95 17.00 19.25
N ASN A 85 -17.27 16.99 19.09
CA ASN A 85 -17.99 16.02 18.25
C ASN A 85 -17.75 14.56 18.72
N ARG A 86 -17.86 14.30 20.04
CA ARG A 86 -17.66 12.96 20.65
C ARG A 86 -18.82 12.60 21.59
N CYS A 87 -19.31 11.35 21.56
CA CYS A 87 -20.39 10.85 22.41
C CYS A 87 -20.01 10.70 23.90
N GLY A 88 -18.71 10.62 24.21
CA GLY A 88 -18.20 10.85 25.56
C GLY A 88 -16.81 11.49 25.55
N GLY A 89 -15.92 10.94 24.73
CA GLY A 89 -14.58 11.50 24.50
C GLY A 89 -13.59 11.27 25.64
N TYR A 90 -13.95 10.43 26.62
CA TYR A 90 -13.12 10.01 27.75
C TYR A 90 -13.49 8.59 28.21
N ILE A 91 -12.57 7.90 28.90
CA ILE A 91 -12.82 6.57 29.50
C ILE A 91 -12.74 6.69 31.02
N VAL A 92 -13.67 6.07 31.73
CA VAL A 92 -13.65 5.98 33.20
C VAL A 92 -12.90 4.74 33.65
N HIS A 93 -12.02 4.92 34.63
CA HIS A 93 -11.19 3.87 35.22
C HIS A 93 -11.51 3.71 36.71
N SER A 94 -11.50 2.47 37.19
CA SER A 94 -11.75 2.13 38.59
C SER A 94 -10.59 2.54 39.51
N SER A 95 -9.38 2.69 38.95
CA SER A 95 -8.19 3.08 39.70
C SER A 95 -7.21 3.94 38.86
N TYR A 96 -6.34 4.68 39.55
CA TYR A 96 -5.28 5.43 38.88
C TYR A 96 -4.34 4.52 38.07
N GLN A 97 -4.06 3.31 38.58
CA GLN A 97 -3.17 2.38 37.89
C GLN A 97 -3.78 1.88 36.58
N GLU A 98 -5.09 1.64 36.56
CA GLU A 98 -5.82 1.26 35.35
C GLU A 98 -5.78 2.39 34.30
N ALA A 99 -5.99 3.64 34.71
CA ALA A 99 -5.84 4.80 33.84
C ALA A 99 -4.40 4.94 33.28
N VAL A 100 -3.38 4.64 34.09
CA VAL A 100 -1.97 4.62 33.66
C VAL A 100 -1.70 3.49 32.66
N ASP A 101 -2.28 2.31 32.87
CA ASP A 101 -2.13 1.17 31.98
C ASP A 101 -2.82 1.44 30.63
N ALA A 102 -4.02 2.03 30.63
CA ALA A 102 -4.74 2.43 29.41
C ALA A 102 -3.95 3.44 28.57
N MET A 103 -3.28 4.42 29.20
CA MET A 103 -2.40 5.36 28.51
C MET A 103 -1.23 4.71 27.75
N GLN A 104 -0.74 3.55 28.21
CA GLN A 104 0.36 2.85 27.54
C GLN A 104 -0.11 2.17 26.24
N GLY A 105 -1.43 2.09 26.03
CA GLY A 105 -2.07 1.25 25.04
C GLY A 105 -1.99 -0.23 25.42
N PRO A 106 -2.65 -1.11 24.65
CA PRO A 106 -2.62 -2.55 24.92
C PRO A 106 -1.18 -3.07 24.87
N LYS A 107 -0.75 -3.77 25.93
CA LYS A 107 0.59 -4.39 26.02
C LYS A 107 0.86 -5.40 24.90
N GLN A 108 -0.20 -6.04 24.44
CA GLN A 108 -0.20 -6.96 23.30
C GLN A 108 -1.52 -6.78 22.55
N LYS A 109 -1.41 -6.54 21.24
CA LYS A 109 -2.55 -6.61 20.33
C LYS A 109 -2.65 -8.02 19.77
N LEU A 110 -3.84 -8.59 19.78
CA LEU A 110 -4.14 -9.79 19.03
C LEU A 110 -4.18 -9.42 17.54
N ALA A 111 -3.64 -10.29 16.70
CA ALA A 111 -3.75 -10.11 15.25
C ALA A 111 -5.18 -10.43 14.80
N PHE A 112 -5.73 -9.60 13.92
CA PHE A 112 -6.94 -9.95 13.19
C PHE A 112 -6.58 -10.86 12.01
N ASN A 113 -7.16 -12.05 12.00
CA ASN A 113 -7.04 -13.01 10.90
C ASN A 113 -8.45 -13.36 10.42
N ALA A 114 -8.82 -12.88 9.23
CA ALA A 114 -10.10 -13.22 8.61
C ALA A 114 -9.98 -14.50 7.78
N PRO A 115 -11.02 -15.38 7.77
CA PRO A 115 -11.12 -16.40 6.75
C PRO A 115 -11.39 -15.74 5.38
N PRO A 116 -11.13 -16.46 4.27
CA PRO A 116 -11.56 -16.02 2.94
C PRO A 116 -13.06 -15.69 2.91
N ILE A 117 -13.44 -14.69 2.12
CA ILE A 117 -14.86 -14.40 1.84
C ILE A 117 -15.38 -15.51 0.92
N GLN A 118 -16.21 -16.40 1.45
CA GLN A 118 -16.58 -17.65 0.77
C GLN A 118 -18.01 -18.12 1.03
N HIS A 119 -18.81 -17.35 1.77
CA HIS A 119 -20.20 -17.70 2.13
C HIS A 119 -21.24 -16.93 1.33
N SER A 120 -20.93 -16.56 0.08
CA SER A 120 -21.79 -15.66 -0.71
C SER A 120 -23.21 -16.18 -0.94
N GLU A 121 -23.40 -17.50 -1.09
CA GLU A 121 -24.75 -18.07 -1.20
C GLU A 121 -25.58 -17.80 0.06
N LYS A 122 -24.99 -18.07 1.24
CA LYS A 122 -25.65 -17.88 2.53
C LYS A 122 -25.85 -16.39 2.85
N VAL A 123 -24.84 -15.56 2.63
CA VAL A 123 -24.96 -14.10 2.82
C VAL A 123 -26.09 -13.56 1.95
N ASN A 124 -26.07 -13.80 0.64
CA ASN A 124 -27.09 -13.29 -0.28
C ASN A 124 -28.51 -13.81 0.03
N ALA A 125 -28.63 -15.02 0.58
CA ALA A 125 -29.92 -15.56 1.01
C ALA A 125 -30.49 -14.85 2.25
N LEU A 126 -29.64 -14.37 3.16
CA LEU A 126 -30.05 -13.75 4.42
C LEU A 126 -30.09 -12.22 4.39
N LEU A 127 -29.36 -11.56 3.48
CA LEU A 127 -29.40 -10.08 3.32
C LEU A 127 -30.83 -9.51 3.15
N PRO A 128 -31.78 -10.16 2.45
CA PRO A 128 -33.17 -9.68 2.35
C PRO A 128 -33.95 -9.70 3.68
N LEU A 129 -33.49 -10.41 4.71
CA LEU A 129 -34.11 -10.41 6.05
C LEU A 129 -33.75 -9.17 6.87
N ILE A 130 -32.77 -8.38 6.40
CA ILE A 130 -32.49 -7.05 6.93
C ILE A 130 -33.46 -6.07 6.27
N GLU A 131 -34.42 -5.60 7.06
CA GLU A 131 -35.58 -4.83 6.61
C GLU A 131 -35.67 -3.54 7.42
N ALA A 132 -35.68 -2.37 6.73
CA ALA A 132 -35.79 -1.06 7.37
C ALA A 132 -36.98 -0.99 8.36
N GLY A 133 -38.13 -1.60 8.00
CA GLY A 133 -39.29 -1.66 8.88
C GLY A 133 -39.07 -2.39 10.21
N LYS A 134 -38.25 -3.46 10.24
CA LYS A 134 -37.87 -4.17 11.48
C LYS A 134 -36.96 -3.28 12.33
N ILE A 135 -35.95 -2.66 11.72
CA ILE A 135 -35.03 -1.73 12.40
C ILE A 135 -35.82 -0.55 13.00
N LYS A 136 -36.65 0.12 12.18
CA LYS A 136 -37.54 1.21 12.59
C LYS A 136 -38.39 0.86 13.81
N THR A 137 -38.98 -0.33 13.85
CA THR A 137 -39.82 -0.78 14.97
C THR A 137 -39.03 -0.85 16.28
N THR A 138 -37.78 -1.30 16.21
CA THR A 138 -36.89 -1.35 17.38
C THR A 138 -36.47 0.05 17.81
N ILE A 139 -36.10 0.94 16.88
CA ILE A 139 -35.79 2.36 17.18
C ILE A 139 -36.97 3.02 17.87
N GLN A 140 -38.19 2.85 17.35
CA GLN A 140 -39.41 3.40 17.96
C GLN A 140 -39.66 2.88 19.38
N SER A 141 -39.33 1.61 19.65
CA SER A 141 -39.51 1.03 20.98
C SER A 141 -38.51 1.61 21.97
N LEU A 142 -37.24 1.71 21.58
CA LEU A 142 -36.16 2.25 22.43
C LEU A 142 -36.25 3.77 22.63
N SER A 143 -36.60 4.51 21.57
CA SER A 143 -36.78 5.97 21.64
C SER A 143 -38.13 6.39 22.24
N GLY A 144 -39.02 5.43 22.49
CA GLY A 144 -40.29 5.64 23.20
C GLY A 144 -40.15 5.73 24.72
N PHE A 145 -39.03 5.29 25.30
CA PHE A 145 -38.72 5.53 26.71
C PHE A 145 -38.49 7.02 26.96
N THR A 146 -38.77 7.51 28.18
CA THR A 146 -38.53 8.93 28.51
C THR A 146 -37.05 9.30 28.31
N ASN A 147 -36.16 8.44 28.80
CA ASN A 147 -34.76 8.35 28.42
C ASN A 147 -34.28 6.92 28.70
N ARG A 148 -33.07 6.58 28.26
CA ARG A 148 -32.41 5.33 28.59
C ARG A 148 -31.18 5.55 29.48
N TYR A 149 -31.13 6.63 30.26
CA TYR A 149 -29.95 6.98 31.04
C TYR A 149 -29.64 5.96 32.13
N TYR A 150 -28.36 5.64 32.32
CA TYR A 150 -27.89 4.48 33.11
C TYR A 150 -28.33 4.40 34.59
N THR A 151 -28.65 5.54 35.21
CA THR A 151 -29.16 5.60 36.60
C THR A 151 -30.67 5.82 36.70
N SER A 152 -31.36 6.02 35.58
CA SER A 152 -32.80 6.27 35.56
C SER A 152 -33.59 4.96 35.67
N SER A 153 -34.84 5.07 36.12
CA SER A 153 -35.75 3.92 36.13
C SER A 153 -36.09 3.44 34.72
N THR A 154 -36.22 4.36 33.76
CA THR A 154 -36.51 4.05 32.35
C THR A 154 -35.31 3.44 31.62
N GLY A 155 -34.08 3.80 31.98
CA GLY A 155 -32.86 3.14 31.49
C GLY A 155 -32.77 1.68 31.90
N LYS A 156 -33.12 1.35 33.15
CA LYS A 156 -33.25 -0.04 33.57
C LYS A 156 -34.37 -0.78 32.83
N GLN A 157 -35.53 -0.14 32.69
CA GLN A 157 -36.65 -0.74 31.95
C GLN A 157 -36.31 -1.00 30.47
N ALA A 158 -35.51 -0.12 29.84
CA ALA A 158 -35.05 -0.31 28.47
C ALA A 158 -34.11 -1.52 28.35
N ALA A 159 -33.16 -1.69 29.28
CA ALA A 159 -32.32 -2.89 29.36
C ALA A 159 -33.15 -4.18 29.58
N ASP A 160 -34.12 -4.14 30.49
CA ASP A 160 -35.02 -5.27 30.75
C ASP A 160 -35.90 -5.62 29.54
N TRP A 161 -36.35 -4.60 28.81
CA TRP A 161 -37.09 -4.75 27.57
C TRP A 161 -36.23 -5.41 26.50
N LEU A 162 -34.99 -4.93 26.28
CA LEU A 162 -34.06 -5.48 25.30
C LEU A 162 -33.72 -6.94 25.61
N ALA A 163 -33.41 -7.25 26.88
CA ALA A 163 -33.14 -8.60 27.34
C ALA A 163 -34.34 -9.53 27.09
N SER A 164 -35.56 -9.07 27.39
CA SER A 164 -36.79 -9.83 27.12
C SER A 164 -37.04 -10.02 25.63
N HIS A 165 -36.76 -9.01 24.81
CA HIS A 165 -36.95 -9.05 23.37
C HIS A 165 -35.98 -10.04 22.71
N TRP A 166 -34.68 -9.93 23.02
CA TRP A 166 -33.68 -10.89 22.52
C TRP A 166 -33.90 -12.30 23.06
N ALA A 167 -34.40 -12.47 24.29
CA ALA A 167 -34.73 -13.79 24.83
C ALA A 167 -35.87 -14.45 24.06
N GLN A 168 -36.84 -13.67 23.56
CA GLN A 168 -37.89 -14.17 22.69
C GLN A 168 -37.32 -14.64 21.34
N LEU A 169 -36.41 -13.86 20.73
CA LEU A 169 -35.72 -14.28 19.50
C LEU A 169 -34.94 -15.58 19.71
N ALA A 170 -34.19 -15.67 20.82
CA ALA A 170 -33.38 -16.84 21.16
C ALA A 170 -34.20 -18.08 21.54
N SER A 171 -35.46 -17.92 21.97
CA SER A 171 -36.26 -18.99 22.60
C SER A 171 -36.48 -20.25 21.75
N GLN A 172 -36.36 -20.13 20.43
CA GLN A 172 -36.53 -21.26 19.50
C GLN A 172 -35.27 -22.10 19.33
N HIS A 173 -34.12 -21.64 19.83
CA HIS A 173 -32.81 -22.25 19.58
C HIS A 173 -32.10 -22.59 20.89
N ALA A 174 -31.83 -23.88 21.13
CA ALA A 174 -31.13 -24.32 22.34
C ALA A 174 -29.67 -23.83 22.43
N TRP A 175 -29.11 -23.40 21.29
CA TRP A 175 -27.77 -22.82 21.17
C TRP A 175 -27.76 -21.28 21.26
N ALA A 176 -28.89 -20.65 21.56
CA ALA A 176 -28.98 -19.21 21.80
C ALA A 176 -29.45 -18.93 23.23
N SER A 177 -28.90 -17.89 23.86
CA SER A 177 -29.27 -17.49 25.22
C SER A 177 -29.06 -15.98 25.42
N VAL A 178 -29.73 -15.40 26.40
CA VAL A 178 -29.54 -13.99 26.77
C VAL A 178 -29.12 -13.90 28.21
N GLU A 179 -28.11 -13.07 28.48
CA GLU A 179 -27.68 -12.71 29.83
C GLU A 179 -27.74 -11.19 30.04
N SER A 180 -28.09 -10.79 31.25
CA SER A 180 -27.93 -9.42 31.74
C SER A 180 -26.64 -9.34 32.55
N TYR A 181 -25.71 -8.50 32.13
CA TYR A 181 -24.48 -8.22 32.86
C TYR A 181 -24.74 -7.10 33.86
N ASN A 182 -24.75 -7.44 35.15
CA ASN A 182 -25.03 -6.49 36.22
C ASN A 182 -23.79 -5.68 36.60
N HIS A 183 -23.94 -4.36 36.65
CA HIS A 183 -22.88 -3.44 37.04
C HIS A 183 -23.07 -2.99 38.49
N SER A 184 -22.04 -3.17 39.33
CA SER A 184 -22.15 -2.88 40.77
C SER A 184 -22.38 -1.41 41.11
N GLY A 185 -22.09 -0.50 40.16
CA GLY A 185 -22.12 0.94 40.37
C GLY A 185 -23.43 1.65 40.01
N TRP A 186 -24.35 1.00 39.29
CA TRP A 186 -25.60 1.63 38.80
C TRP A 186 -26.71 0.60 38.51
N GLY A 187 -27.88 1.06 38.07
CA GLY A 187 -29.08 0.24 37.96
C GLY A 187 -29.26 -0.47 36.62
N GLN A 188 -28.87 0.16 35.51
CA GLN A 188 -28.98 -0.38 34.16
C GLN A 188 -27.96 -1.50 33.90
N ASP A 189 -28.43 -2.68 33.48
CA ASP A 189 -27.58 -3.80 33.09
C ASP A 189 -27.18 -3.67 31.61
N SER A 190 -25.98 -4.11 31.24
CA SER A 190 -25.70 -4.42 29.83
C SER A 190 -26.40 -5.72 29.45
N VAL A 191 -26.76 -5.90 28.19
CA VAL A 191 -27.47 -7.08 27.68
C VAL A 191 -26.62 -7.80 26.66
N ILE A 192 -26.47 -9.13 26.78
CA ILE A 192 -25.66 -9.93 25.86
C ILE A 192 -26.51 -11.09 25.35
N LEU A 193 -26.81 -11.09 24.05
CA LEU A 193 -27.33 -12.24 23.32
C LEU A 193 -26.15 -13.10 22.87
N LYS A 194 -26.10 -14.34 23.35
CA LYS A 194 -25.08 -15.33 22.99
C LYS A 194 -25.66 -16.36 22.05
N ILE A 195 -25.10 -16.43 20.85
CA ILE A 195 -25.29 -17.52 19.89
C ILE A 195 -24.05 -18.41 19.98
N THR A 196 -24.18 -19.58 20.58
CA THR A 196 -23.07 -20.51 20.81
C THR A 196 -22.66 -21.23 19.53
N GLY A 197 -21.38 -21.17 19.19
CA GLY A 197 -20.81 -21.88 18.04
C GLY A 197 -20.91 -23.39 18.16
N SER A 198 -21.10 -24.07 17.04
CA SER A 198 -21.23 -25.54 16.98
C SER A 198 -19.88 -26.26 17.01
N GLN A 199 -18.81 -25.64 16.51
CA GLN A 199 -17.50 -26.27 16.30
C GLN A 199 -16.40 -25.58 17.11
N TYR A 200 -16.43 -24.25 17.16
CA TYR A 200 -15.48 -23.39 17.87
C TYR A 200 -16.22 -22.51 18.90
N PRO A 201 -16.87 -23.11 19.91
CA PRO A 201 -17.70 -22.35 20.86
C PRO A 201 -16.91 -21.35 21.71
N ASP A 202 -15.60 -21.54 21.85
CA ASP A 202 -14.73 -20.65 22.62
C ASP A 202 -14.18 -19.47 21.79
N GLU A 203 -14.28 -19.54 20.45
CA GLU A 203 -13.93 -18.44 19.54
C GLU A 203 -15.13 -17.51 19.38
N ILE A 204 -14.95 -16.24 19.75
CA ILE A 204 -16.06 -15.29 19.93
C ILE A 204 -15.93 -14.11 18.97
N LEU A 205 -16.99 -13.85 18.23
CA LEU A 205 -17.22 -12.60 17.51
C LEU A 205 -18.12 -11.71 18.36
N VAL A 206 -17.66 -10.49 18.65
CA VAL A 206 -18.46 -9.49 19.36
C VAL A 206 -19.01 -8.49 18.36
N MET A 207 -20.29 -8.17 18.48
CA MET A 207 -20.93 -7.05 17.80
C MET A 207 -21.74 -6.27 18.83
N GLY A 208 -21.57 -4.97 18.93
CA GLY A 208 -22.26 -4.19 19.96
C GLY A 208 -22.59 -2.76 19.57
N GLY A 209 -23.52 -2.20 20.32
CA GLY A 209 -23.89 -0.79 20.36
C GLY A 209 -24.27 -0.45 21.80
N HIS A 210 -24.43 0.82 22.14
CA HIS A 210 -24.80 1.19 23.50
C HIS A 210 -26.31 1.39 23.64
N LEU A 211 -26.83 1.07 24.82
CA LEU A 211 -28.26 1.01 25.06
C LEU A 211 -28.79 2.25 25.77
N ASP A 212 -27.91 3.03 26.39
CA ASP A 212 -28.29 4.24 27.11
C ASP A 212 -28.58 5.43 26.19
N SER A 213 -28.95 6.55 26.80
CA SER A 213 -29.12 7.83 26.11
C SER A 213 -28.96 8.99 27.08
N THR A 214 -28.43 10.10 26.60
CA THR A 214 -28.30 11.35 27.34
C THR A 214 -28.99 12.54 26.66
N ALA A 215 -29.32 13.57 27.44
CA ALA A 215 -29.71 14.88 26.92
C ALA A 215 -29.21 16.04 27.81
N GLY A 216 -28.27 16.83 27.29
CA GLY A 216 -27.78 18.04 27.96
C GLY A 216 -26.98 17.81 29.26
N TYR A 217 -26.87 18.86 30.09
CA TYR A 217 -26.03 18.92 31.30
C TYR A 217 -26.57 18.17 32.55
N GLY A 218 -27.76 17.56 32.51
CA GLY A 218 -28.42 17.08 33.75
C GLY A 218 -29.48 16.00 33.56
N THR A 219 -29.15 15.00 32.76
CA THR A 219 -29.97 13.84 32.47
C THR A 219 -30.13 13.01 33.72
N GLY A 220 -31.39 12.71 34.00
CA GLY A 220 -31.81 11.86 35.08
C GLY A 220 -33.28 11.52 34.92
N GLU A 221 -33.91 11.17 36.03
CA GLU A 221 -35.31 10.79 36.02
C GLU A 221 -36.21 11.89 35.39
N GLY A 222 -37.01 11.51 34.40
CA GLY A 222 -37.93 12.43 33.71
C GLY A 222 -37.32 13.34 32.63
N THR A 223 -36.00 13.29 32.40
CA THR A 223 -35.39 14.01 31.27
C THR A 223 -35.80 13.36 29.96
N VAL A 224 -36.19 14.12 28.94
CA VAL A 224 -36.55 13.57 27.63
C VAL A 224 -35.29 13.44 26.77
N ALA A 225 -34.81 12.20 26.58
CA ALA A 225 -33.65 11.86 25.75
C ALA A 225 -34.01 10.64 24.88
N PRO A 226 -34.69 10.86 23.74
CA PRO A 226 -35.17 9.75 22.93
C PRO A 226 -34.02 8.92 22.34
N GLY A 227 -32.85 9.52 22.04
CA GLY A 227 -31.65 8.77 21.67
C GLY A 227 -31.91 7.85 20.47
N ALA A 228 -32.51 8.38 19.41
CA ALA A 228 -33.06 7.57 18.33
C ALA A 228 -31.97 7.13 17.34
N ASP A 229 -31.07 8.04 17.01
CA ASP A 229 -29.81 7.70 16.36
C ASP A 229 -28.80 7.17 17.37
N ASP A 230 -28.73 7.81 18.53
CA ASP A 230 -27.67 7.62 19.51
C ASP A 230 -28.22 6.96 20.80
N ASP A 231 -28.09 5.64 20.98
CA ASP A 231 -27.75 4.63 19.94
C ASP A 231 -28.87 3.60 19.74
N ALA A 232 -30.13 4.06 19.71
CA ALA A 232 -31.22 3.15 19.39
C ALA A 232 -31.09 2.55 17.98
N SER A 233 -30.43 3.23 17.03
CA SER A 233 -30.24 2.71 15.68
C SER A 233 -29.18 1.60 15.61
N GLY A 234 -28.04 1.71 16.29
CA GLY A 234 -27.05 0.64 16.40
C GLY A 234 -27.65 -0.62 17.03
N ILE A 235 -28.34 -0.46 18.17
CA ILE A 235 -29.06 -1.57 18.82
C ILE A 235 -30.14 -2.17 17.90
N ALA A 236 -30.87 -1.35 17.15
CA ALA A 236 -31.90 -1.81 16.22
C ALA A 236 -31.32 -2.59 15.04
N SER A 237 -30.22 -2.10 14.46
CA SER A 237 -29.46 -2.76 13.41
C SER A 237 -28.99 -4.15 13.87
N LEU A 238 -28.35 -4.23 15.03
CA LEU A 238 -27.89 -5.49 15.62
C LEU A 238 -29.05 -6.44 16.00
N THR A 239 -30.18 -5.89 16.44
CA THR A 239 -31.38 -6.69 16.72
C THR A 239 -31.93 -7.33 15.44
N ASN A 240 -31.92 -6.62 14.29
CA ASN A 240 -32.32 -7.22 13.02
C ASN A 240 -31.29 -8.28 12.56
N VAL A 241 -29.99 -8.07 12.76
CA VAL A 241 -28.95 -9.08 12.50
C VAL A 241 -29.20 -10.34 13.32
N ALA A 242 -29.45 -10.19 14.63
CA ALA A 242 -29.80 -11.30 15.52
C ALA A 242 -31.03 -12.06 15.01
N SER A 243 -32.09 -11.34 14.63
CA SER A 243 -33.31 -11.92 14.05
C SER A 243 -32.98 -12.73 12.79
N ALA A 244 -32.22 -12.19 11.85
CA ALA A 244 -31.86 -12.87 10.60
C ALA A 244 -31.02 -14.13 10.84
N LEU A 245 -30.04 -14.08 11.73
CA LEU A 245 -29.21 -15.25 12.10
C LEU A 245 -30.06 -16.36 12.73
N LEU A 246 -30.94 -16.02 13.66
CA LEU A 246 -31.80 -17.00 14.35
C LEU A 246 -32.89 -17.54 13.41
N GLU A 247 -33.55 -16.69 12.62
CA GLU A 247 -34.55 -17.08 11.61
C GLU A 247 -33.98 -18.02 10.54
N SER A 248 -32.67 -17.93 10.24
CA SER A 248 -32.01 -18.86 9.32
C SER A 248 -32.08 -20.32 9.78
N GLY A 249 -32.18 -20.55 11.10
CA GLY A 249 -32.15 -21.87 11.71
C GLY A 249 -30.77 -22.55 11.70
N GLU A 250 -29.75 -21.92 11.14
CA GLU A 250 -28.41 -22.47 11.03
C GLU A 250 -27.52 -21.99 12.17
N GLN A 251 -27.01 -22.94 12.96
CA GLN A 251 -26.06 -22.65 14.03
C GLN A 251 -24.67 -22.31 13.43
N PRO A 252 -24.06 -21.16 13.77
CA PRO A 252 -22.71 -20.84 13.30
C PRO A 252 -21.66 -21.79 13.87
N GLN A 253 -20.46 -21.82 13.28
CA GLN A 253 -19.35 -22.62 13.80
C GLN A 253 -18.67 -21.94 15.00
N ARG A 254 -18.45 -20.63 14.93
CA ARG A 254 -17.95 -19.79 16.02
C ARG A 254 -19.09 -19.18 16.83
N SER A 255 -18.80 -18.78 18.06
CA SER A 255 -19.76 -18.06 18.89
C SER A 255 -19.90 -16.61 18.46
N ILE A 256 -21.13 -16.09 18.53
CA ILE A 256 -21.45 -14.70 18.22
C ILE A 256 -22.14 -14.09 19.44
N HIS A 257 -21.55 -13.03 19.99
CA HIS A 257 -22.09 -12.28 21.11
C HIS A 257 -22.54 -10.91 20.63
N ILE A 258 -23.85 -10.66 20.69
CA ILE A 258 -24.46 -9.36 20.35
C ILE A 258 -24.75 -8.62 21.64
N MET A 259 -24.24 -7.40 21.77
CA MET A 259 -24.22 -6.66 23.03
C MET A 259 -24.94 -5.31 22.93
N GLY A 260 -25.74 -5.01 23.95
CA GLY A 260 -26.19 -3.66 24.27
C GLY A 260 -25.46 -3.20 25.52
N TYR A 261 -24.53 -2.25 25.40
CA TYR A 261 -23.70 -1.78 26.52
C TYR A 261 -24.45 -0.73 27.35
N ALA A 262 -24.34 -0.80 28.67
CA ALA A 262 -24.84 0.24 29.56
C ALA A 262 -23.78 1.34 29.78
N ALA A 263 -24.24 2.57 30.03
CA ALA A 263 -23.40 3.66 30.53
C ALA A 263 -22.20 4.02 29.61
N GLU A 264 -22.40 4.00 28.30
CA GLU A 264 -21.43 4.53 27.31
C GLU A 264 -21.26 6.04 27.53
N GLU A 265 -22.39 6.73 27.65
CA GLU A 265 -22.55 8.20 27.68
C GLU A 265 -21.86 8.87 28.88
N VAL A 266 -21.42 8.05 29.84
CA VAL A 266 -20.71 8.50 31.04
C VAL A 266 -19.30 7.91 31.13
N GLY A 267 -18.73 7.54 29.98
CA GLY A 267 -17.33 7.19 29.78
C GLY A 267 -17.08 5.69 29.60
N LEU A 268 -17.83 5.05 28.70
CA LEU A 268 -17.61 3.67 28.22
C LEU A 268 -17.64 2.60 29.32
N ARG A 269 -18.42 2.83 30.38
CA ARG A 269 -18.27 2.05 31.62
C ARG A 269 -18.70 0.61 31.47
N GLY A 270 -19.84 0.36 30.81
CA GLY A 270 -20.36 -0.99 30.63
C GLY A 270 -19.45 -1.84 29.75
N SER A 271 -19.05 -1.32 28.59
CA SER A 271 -18.12 -2.00 27.69
C SER A 271 -16.74 -2.22 28.31
N SER A 272 -16.24 -1.25 29.09
CA SER A 272 -14.96 -1.39 29.82
C SER A 272 -14.99 -2.54 30.82
N GLU A 273 -16.04 -2.65 31.65
CA GLU A 273 -16.19 -3.74 32.62
C GLU A 273 -16.30 -5.10 31.92
N ILE A 274 -17.06 -5.18 30.80
CA ILE A 274 -17.24 -6.42 30.04
C ILE A 274 -15.94 -6.83 29.34
N ALA A 275 -15.29 -5.93 28.60
CA ALA A 275 -14.04 -6.23 27.89
C ALA A 275 -12.94 -6.68 28.87
N ALA A 276 -12.81 -6.02 30.02
CA ALA A 276 -11.89 -6.43 31.07
C ALA A 276 -12.24 -7.81 31.66
N ALA A 277 -13.54 -8.11 31.86
CA ALA A 277 -13.98 -9.43 32.33
C ALA A 277 -13.71 -10.54 31.31
N TYR A 278 -13.88 -10.27 30.01
CA TYR A 278 -13.54 -11.19 28.93
C TYR A 278 -12.03 -11.45 28.86
N LYS A 279 -11.22 -10.39 29.01
CA LYS A 279 -9.77 -10.52 29.09
C LYS A 279 -9.34 -11.36 30.30
N ALA A 280 -9.92 -11.09 31.47
CA ALA A 280 -9.59 -11.78 32.71
C ALA A 280 -10.01 -13.25 32.70
N SER A 281 -11.09 -13.61 31.99
CA SER A 281 -11.54 -15.00 31.83
C SER A 281 -10.74 -15.77 30.78
N GLY A 282 -9.93 -15.09 29.97
CA GLY A 282 -9.20 -15.69 28.85
C GLY A 282 -10.08 -15.96 27.62
N ALA A 283 -11.20 -15.24 27.48
CA ALA A 283 -12.08 -15.37 26.32
C ALA A 283 -11.34 -15.08 25.01
N GLN A 284 -11.51 -15.96 24.02
CA GLN A 284 -10.87 -15.85 22.70
C GLN A 284 -11.75 -14.99 21.78
N VAL A 285 -11.79 -13.69 22.06
CA VAL A 285 -12.45 -12.73 21.16
C VAL A 285 -11.58 -12.48 19.95
N LEU A 286 -12.10 -12.82 18.77
CA LEU A 286 -11.39 -12.68 17.49
C LEU A 286 -11.56 -11.28 16.89
N ALA A 287 -12.72 -10.66 17.12
CA ALA A 287 -13.08 -9.36 16.56
C ALA A 287 -14.24 -8.76 17.36
N ALA A 288 -14.22 -7.42 17.51
CA ALA A 288 -15.27 -6.65 18.15
C ALA A 288 -15.73 -5.48 17.24
N LEU A 289 -16.90 -5.63 16.63
CA LEU A 289 -17.56 -4.62 15.80
C LEU A 289 -18.42 -3.70 16.68
N GLN A 290 -18.26 -2.39 16.54
CA GLN A 290 -19.16 -1.40 17.13
C GLN A 290 -20.08 -0.81 16.06
N LEU A 291 -21.37 -0.72 16.34
CA LEU A 291 -22.33 0.13 15.65
C LEU A 291 -22.83 1.17 16.65
N ASP A 292 -22.51 2.43 16.41
CA ASP A 292 -22.93 3.57 17.24
C ASP A 292 -23.32 4.69 16.27
N MET A 293 -24.61 5.04 16.25
CA MET A 293 -25.25 5.88 15.24
C MET A 293 -25.17 5.29 13.83
N THR A 294 -26.34 4.96 13.29
CA THR A 294 -26.43 4.25 11.99
C THR A 294 -27.60 4.75 11.16
N ASN A 295 -28.25 5.86 11.48
CA ASN A 295 -29.52 6.21 10.87
C ASN A 295 -29.64 7.64 10.34
N TYR A 296 -28.57 8.43 10.37
CA TYR A 296 -28.54 9.75 9.75
C TYR A 296 -27.46 9.87 8.69
N HIS A 297 -27.86 10.32 7.50
CA HIS A 297 -26.98 10.44 6.34
C HIS A 297 -26.46 11.89 6.22
N GLY A 298 -25.37 12.17 6.94
CA GLY A 298 -24.77 13.50 7.05
C GLY A 298 -23.80 13.88 5.93
N SER A 299 -23.06 12.90 5.40
CA SER A 299 -22.00 13.10 4.41
C SER A 299 -22.39 12.62 3.01
N THR A 300 -21.43 12.59 2.07
CA THR A 300 -21.66 12.03 0.73
C THR A 300 -21.54 10.51 0.74
N GLU A 301 -20.68 9.99 1.61
CA GLU A 301 -20.47 8.57 1.88
C GLU A 301 -21.64 8.01 2.69
N ASP A 302 -22.09 6.81 2.33
CA ASP A 302 -23.13 6.05 3.04
C ASP A 302 -22.60 5.45 4.36
N ILE A 303 -21.31 5.09 4.40
CA ILE A 303 -20.61 4.53 5.56
C ILE A 303 -19.21 5.15 5.68
N VAL A 304 -18.83 5.61 6.87
CA VAL A 304 -17.48 6.12 7.13
C VAL A 304 -16.81 5.25 8.18
N PHE A 305 -15.66 4.68 7.86
CA PHE A 305 -14.89 3.86 8.80
C PHE A 305 -14.01 4.76 9.68
N MET A 306 -14.14 4.61 11.00
CA MET A 306 -13.19 5.23 11.92
C MET A 306 -11.82 4.57 11.80
N THR A 307 -10.75 5.38 11.89
CA THR A 307 -9.36 4.95 11.66
C THR A 307 -8.50 4.93 12.92
N ASP A 308 -8.97 5.50 14.02
CA ASP A 308 -8.34 5.50 15.32
C ASP A 308 -8.98 4.50 16.29
N TYR A 309 -8.17 3.94 17.20
CA TYR A 309 -8.60 2.90 18.16
C TYR A 309 -9.23 1.65 17.51
N ILE A 310 -8.83 1.35 16.26
CA ILE A 310 -9.24 0.18 15.47
C ILE A 310 -8.06 -0.74 15.10
N ASP A 311 -8.39 -1.90 14.54
CA ASP A 311 -7.48 -2.76 13.78
C ASP A 311 -7.66 -2.53 12.28
N SER A 312 -6.58 -2.15 11.59
CA SER A 312 -6.63 -1.76 10.17
C SER A 312 -6.98 -2.93 9.25
N ASN A 313 -6.57 -4.15 9.60
CA ASN A 313 -6.87 -5.34 8.80
C ASN A 313 -8.35 -5.71 8.96
N PHE A 314 -8.89 -5.54 10.16
CA PHE A 314 -10.32 -5.72 10.38
C PHE A 314 -11.15 -4.68 9.61
N ALA A 315 -10.77 -3.40 9.66
CA ALA A 315 -11.44 -2.37 8.87
C ALA A 315 -11.37 -2.65 7.35
N LEU A 316 -10.21 -3.10 6.85
CA LEU A 316 -10.05 -3.50 5.45
C LEU A 316 -10.96 -4.67 5.08
N TYR A 317 -11.06 -5.69 5.92
CA TYR A 317 -11.95 -6.82 5.70
C TYR A 317 -13.42 -6.40 5.61
N MET A 318 -13.86 -5.47 6.48
CA MET A 318 -15.22 -4.93 6.40
C MET A 318 -15.50 -4.20 5.08
N LYS A 319 -14.51 -3.46 4.56
CA LYS A 319 -14.61 -2.82 3.22
C LYS A 319 -14.70 -3.85 2.10
N GLN A 320 -13.93 -4.93 2.17
CA GLN A 320 -14.04 -6.05 1.21
C GLN A 320 -15.43 -6.71 1.25
N LEU A 321 -16.05 -6.82 2.43
CA LEU A 321 -17.43 -7.30 2.56
C LEU A 321 -18.43 -6.33 1.92
N LEU A 322 -18.23 -5.01 2.03
CA LEU A 322 -19.03 -4.02 1.31
C LEU A 322 -18.86 -4.17 -0.20
N ASP A 323 -17.61 -4.21 -0.69
CA ASP A 323 -17.33 -4.37 -2.12
C ASP A 323 -17.97 -5.65 -2.69
N THR A 324 -18.01 -6.72 -1.90
CA THR A 324 -18.56 -8.02 -2.31
C THR A 324 -20.08 -8.06 -2.26
N TYR A 325 -20.68 -7.63 -1.15
CA TYR A 325 -22.10 -7.87 -0.84
C TYR A 325 -22.99 -6.65 -1.03
N GLN A 326 -22.40 -5.46 -1.07
CA GLN A 326 -23.11 -4.19 -1.21
C GLN A 326 -22.32 -3.21 -2.10
N PRO A 327 -21.96 -3.57 -3.35
CA PRO A 327 -21.07 -2.77 -4.21
C PRO A 327 -21.62 -1.39 -4.59
N GLN A 328 -22.90 -1.13 -4.31
CA GLN A 328 -23.53 0.18 -4.49
C GLN A 328 -23.22 1.18 -3.36
N ILE A 329 -22.75 0.70 -2.21
CA ILE A 329 -22.49 1.52 -1.03
C ILE A 329 -21.17 2.25 -1.21
N VAL A 330 -21.20 3.57 -1.06
CA VAL A 330 -20.01 4.43 -1.08
C VAL A 330 -19.50 4.56 0.34
N TYR A 331 -18.23 4.28 0.56
CA TYR A 331 -17.63 4.41 1.89
C TYR A 331 -16.37 5.29 1.90
N GLY A 332 -16.11 5.88 3.06
CA GLY A 332 -14.94 6.72 3.34
C GLY A 332 -14.23 6.34 4.65
N ASP A 333 -13.27 7.17 5.03
CA ASP A 333 -12.47 7.04 6.25
C ASP A 333 -12.42 8.37 6.99
N ASP A 334 -12.56 8.34 8.32
CA ASP A 334 -12.39 9.51 9.18
C ASP A 334 -11.80 9.11 10.55
N SER A 335 -11.60 10.06 11.45
CA SER A 335 -11.08 9.83 12.82
C SER A 335 -11.95 10.57 13.84
N CYS A 336 -12.33 9.86 14.90
CA CYS A 336 -13.20 10.40 15.93
C CYS A 336 -12.44 11.06 17.10
N GLY A 337 -11.14 10.78 17.22
CA GLY A 337 -10.27 11.18 18.30
C GLY A 337 -10.20 10.15 19.43
N TYR A 338 -10.03 10.62 20.67
CA TYR A 338 -9.89 9.73 21.82
C TYR A 338 -11.25 9.27 22.35
N ALA A 339 -11.42 7.94 22.50
CA ALA A 339 -12.53 7.31 23.22
C ALA A 339 -13.91 7.81 22.75
N CYS A 340 -14.21 7.64 21.46
CA CYS A 340 -15.47 8.10 20.90
C CYS A 340 -16.64 7.14 21.13
N SER A 341 -16.39 5.84 21.29
CA SER A 341 -17.43 4.83 21.58
C SER A 341 -16.80 3.52 22.13
N ASP A 342 -17.62 2.51 22.41
CA ASP A 342 -17.27 1.27 23.14
C ASP A 342 -16.19 0.40 22.48
N HIS A 343 -15.92 0.55 21.18
CA HIS A 343 -14.80 -0.15 20.54
C HIS A 343 -13.46 0.18 21.21
N ALA A 344 -13.32 1.38 21.79
CA ALA A 344 -12.11 1.77 22.51
C ALA A 344 -11.86 0.87 23.74
N SER A 345 -12.92 0.43 24.42
CA SER A 345 -12.84 -0.50 25.55
C SER A 345 -12.24 -1.84 25.15
N TRP A 346 -12.66 -2.39 24.00
CA TRP A 346 -12.12 -3.64 23.45
C TRP A 346 -10.69 -3.47 22.94
N TYR A 347 -10.39 -2.36 22.27
CA TYR A 347 -9.06 -2.02 21.77
C TYR A 347 -8.05 -1.91 22.92
N ASP A 348 -8.42 -1.29 24.04
CA ASP A 348 -7.55 -1.14 25.22
C ASP A 348 -7.20 -2.49 25.87
N GLN A 349 -8.07 -3.49 25.74
CA GLN A 349 -7.79 -4.88 26.15
C GLN A 349 -6.96 -5.68 25.12
N GLY A 350 -6.67 -5.08 23.97
CA GLY A 350 -5.84 -5.63 22.89
C GLY A 350 -6.59 -6.48 21.88
N TYR A 351 -7.93 -6.38 21.82
CA TYR A 351 -8.74 -7.08 20.84
C TYR A 351 -8.83 -6.30 19.52
N PRO A 352 -8.99 -6.97 18.35
CA PRO A 352 -9.22 -6.29 17.09
C PRO A 352 -10.60 -5.65 17.04
N THR A 353 -10.67 -4.39 16.61
CA THR A 353 -11.89 -3.59 16.64
C THR A 353 -12.11 -2.83 15.35
N THR A 354 -13.37 -2.51 15.03
CA THR A 354 -13.74 -1.60 13.94
C THR A 354 -15.06 -0.91 14.25
N MET A 355 -15.27 0.28 13.69
CA MET A 355 -16.47 1.07 13.86
C MET A 355 -16.83 1.75 12.54
N PRO A 356 -17.71 1.15 11.72
CA PRO A 356 -18.40 1.87 10.66
C PRO A 356 -19.40 2.85 11.28
N PHE A 357 -19.42 4.07 10.76
CA PHE A 357 -20.20 5.20 11.27
C PHE A 357 -21.03 5.83 10.15
N GLU A 358 -22.09 6.54 10.52
CA GLU A 358 -23.10 7.05 9.58
C GLU A 358 -22.67 8.22 8.70
N SER A 359 -21.58 8.91 9.06
CA SER A 359 -21.10 10.08 8.30
C SER A 359 -19.68 10.48 8.64
N ASN A 360 -19.14 11.53 7.99
CA ASN A 360 -17.93 12.18 8.48
C ASN A 360 -18.19 12.87 9.83
N LEU A 361 -17.17 12.97 10.68
CA LEU A 361 -17.28 13.48 12.06
C LEU A 361 -17.62 14.99 12.15
N ASN A 362 -17.57 15.72 11.05
CA ASN A 362 -18.04 17.12 11.01
C ASN A 362 -19.50 17.24 10.55
N ASP A 363 -20.09 16.16 10.05
CA ASP A 363 -21.40 16.14 9.39
C ASP A 363 -22.43 15.23 10.09
N TYR A 364 -22.08 14.63 11.23
CA TYR A 364 -22.95 13.75 12.02
C TYR A 364 -24.26 14.41 12.45
N ASN A 365 -25.23 13.61 12.90
CA ASN A 365 -26.54 14.10 13.31
C ASN A 365 -26.45 15.24 14.34
N PRO A 366 -26.85 16.48 13.99
CA PRO A 366 -26.68 17.65 14.85
C PRO A 366 -27.65 17.67 16.04
N ASN A 367 -28.48 16.63 16.20
CA ASN A 367 -29.49 16.55 17.26
C ASN A 367 -29.13 15.58 18.39
N ILE A 368 -28.04 14.80 18.29
CA ILE A 368 -27.67 13.83 19.33
C ILE A 368 -27.45 14.54 20.69
N HIS A 369 -27.50 13.76 21.78
CA HIS A 369 -27.46 14.27 23.15
C HIS A 369 -28.50 15.37 23.46
N SER A 370 -29.65 15.31 22.79
CA SER A 370 -30.72 16.28 22.98
C SER A 370 -32.11 15.63 22.90
N ARG A 371 -33.13 16.35 23.35
CA ARG A 371 -34.54 15.95 23.17
C ARG A 371 -34.99 15.88 21.72
N HIS A 372 -34.16 16.35 20.78
CA HIS A 372 -34.42 16.38 19.36
C HIS A 372 -33.78 15.21 18.61
N ASP A 373 -32.92 14.41 19.25
CA ASP A 373 -32.54 13.13 18.69
C ASP A 373 -33.76 12.22 18.71
N THR A 374 -34.45 12.19 17.58
CA THR A 374 -35.71 11.50 17.37
C THR A 374 -35.64 10.83 16.02
N LEU A 375 -36.35 9.72 15.85
CA LEU A 375 -36.40 9.00 14.58
C LEU A 375 -36.82 9.92 13.41
N ALA A 376 -37.64 10.94 13.68
CA ALA A 376 -38.07 11.91 12.67
C ALA A 376 -36.96 12.89 12.22
N ASN A 377 -35.91 13.07 13.04
CA ASN A 377 -34.77 13.93 12.76
C ASN A 377 -33.52 13.15 12.30
N SER A 378 -33.53 11.82 12.41
CA SER A 378 -32.66 10.91 11.67
C SER A 378 -33.33 10.56 10.33
N ASP A 379 -33.20 9.32 9.83
CA ASP A 379 -34.10 8.78 8.81
C ASP A 379 -35.33 8.10 9.42
N SER A 380 -36.48 8.71 9.17
CA SER A 380 -37.77 8.25 9.69
C SER A 380 -38.23 6.87 9.21
N GLU A 381 -37.65 6.36 8.12
CA GLU A 381 -37.93 5.02 7.59
C GLU A 381 -36.88 3.97 7.99
N ALA A 382 -35.77 4.41 8.58
CA ALA A 382 -34.63 3.58 8.97
C ALA A 382 -33.90 2.88 7.83
N GLU A 383 -33.96 3.43 6.60
CA GLU A 383 -33.26 2.91 5.43
C GLU A 383 -31.75 3.13 5.56
N ASN A 384 -31.32 4.24 6.16
CA ASN A 384 -29.90 4.52 6.42
C ASN A 384 -29.21 3.45 7.27
N SER A 385 -29.95 2.77 8.16
CA SER A 385 -29.42 1.68 9.00
C SER A 385 -29.27 0.34 8.27
N VAL A 386 -29.96 0.16 7.13
CA VAL A 386 -29.95 -1.12 6.40
C VAL A 386 -28.54 -1.49 5.94
N PRO A 387 -27.72 -0.61 5.33
CA PRO A 387 -26.35 -0.91 4.96
C PRO A 387 -25.47 -1.40 6.12
N PHE A 388 -25.59 -0.78 7.30
CA PHE A 388 -24.86 -1.15 8.51
C PHE A 388 -25.25 -2.53 9.02
N ALA A 389 -26.55 -2.79 9.13
CA ALA A 389 -27.06 -4.09 9.55
C ALA A 389 -26.69 -5.20 8.54
N ARG A 390 -26.70 -4.94 7.23
CA ARG A 390 -26.26 -5.88 6.19
C ARG A 390 -24.76 -6.15 6.26
N LEU A 391 -23.95 -5.12 6.53
CA LEU A 391 -22.51 -5.26 6.71
C LEU A 391 -22.21 -6.13 7.96
N ALA A 392 -22.86 -5.84 9.08
CA ALA A 392 -22.74 -6.64 10.31
C ALA A 392 -23.20 -8.09 10.12
N LEU A 393 -24.30 -8.33 9.38
CA LEU A 393 -24.75 -9.68 9.03
C LEU A 393 -23.73 -10.42 8.15
N SER A 394 -23.17 -9.75 7.15
CA SER A 394 -22.15 -10.33 6.25
C SER A 394 -20.91 -10.73 7.06
N PHE A 395 -20.45 -9.85 7.94
CA PHE A 395 -19.36 -10.14 8.88
C PHE A 395 -19.68 -11.35 9.78
N ALA A 396 -20.86 -11.37 10.39
CA ALA A 396 -21.29 -12.45 11.27
C ALA A 396 -21.32 -13.81 10.57
N ILE A 397 -21.74 -13.86 9.30
CA ILE A 397 -21.79 -15.10 8.51
C ILE A 397 -20.39 -15.55 8.09
N GLU A 398 -19.59 -14.65 7.51
CA GLU A 398 -18.26 -15.01 6.98
C GLU A 398 -17.29 -15.38 8.09
N MET A 399 -17.18 -14.55 9.13
CA MET A 399 -16.32 -14.85 10.27
C MET A 399 -16.89 -15.97 11.13
N GLY A 400 -18.21 -16.09 11.23
CA GLY A 400 -18.88 -17.09 12.07
C GLY A 400 -18.77 -18.51 11.56
N ASN A 401 -18.38 -18.69 10.30
CA ASN A 401 -18.28 -19.99 9.63
C ASN A 401 -16.93 -20.11 8.90
N PRO A 402 -15.78 -20.10 9.60
CA PRO A 402 -14.48 -20.14 8.94
C PRO A 402 -14.28 -21.36 8.01
N ASP A 403 -14.92 -22.48 8.31
CA ASP A 403 -14.86 -23.67 7.48
C ASP A 403 -16.05 -23.65 6.50
N ALA A 404 -15.83 -23.31 5.23
CA ALA A 404 -16.88 -23.34 4.20
C ALA A 404 -17.49 -24.73 3.97
N GLY A 405 -16.91 -25.80 4.52
CA GLY A 405 -17.13 -27.15 3.99
C GLY A 405 -16.75 -27.28 2.50
N GLY A 406 -16.17 -26.23 1.91
CA GLY A 406 -15.67 -26.10 0.56
C GLY A 406 -14.18 -25.84 0.58
N THR A 407 -13.49 -26.30 -0.45
CA THR A 407 -12.05 -26.15 -0.62
C THR A 407 -11.69 -24.65 -0.60
N PRO A 408 -10.71 -24.23 0.20
CA PRO A 408 -10.22 -22.84 0.17
C PRO A 408 -9.91 -22.41 -1.27
N ILE A 409 -10.32 -21.20 -1.65
CA ILE A 409 -10.01 -20.65 -2.98
C ILE A 409 -8.55 -20.23 -2.96
N GLU A 410 -7.69 -21.00 -3.63
CA GLU A 410 -6.29 -20.66 -3.84
C GLU A 410 -6.19 -19.29 -4.54
N PRO A 411 -5.17 -18.46 -4.24
CA PRO A 411 -4.90 -17.28 -5.07
C PRO A 411 -4.69 -17.73 -6.52
N VAL A 412 -4.92 -16.88 -7.51
CA VAL A 412 -4.53 -17.21 -8.90
C VAL A 412 -3.32 -16.39 -9.25
N ALA A 413 -2.18 -17.05 -9.41
CA ALA A 413 -0.96 -16.41 -9.88
C ALA A 413 -1.16 -15.97 -11.34
N SER A 414 -0.71 -14.76 -11.66
CA SER A 414 -0.54 -14.33 -13.04
C SER A 414 0.48 -13.21 -13.10
N PHE A 415 1.16 -13.10 -14.24
CA PHE A 415 2.08 -11.99 -14.47
C PHE A 415 2.17 -11.58 -15.94
N THR A 416 2.72 -10.40 -16.16
CA THR A 416 3.15 -9.94 -17.48
C THR A 416 4.66 -9.74 -17.52
N THR A 417 5.24 -9.84 -18.71
CA THR A 417 6.69 -9.69 -18.92
C THR A 417 6.98 -8.74 -20.07
N GLN A 418 7.98 -7.88 -19.91
CA GLN A 418 8.57 -7.08 -20.98
C GLN A 418 10.08 -7.19 -20.94
N CYS A 419 10.71 -7.57 -22.05
CA CYS A 419 12.16 -7.71 -22.16
C CYS A 419 12.75 -6.66 -23.10
N ASN A 420 13.90 -6.14 -22.70
CA ASN A 420 14.79 -5.33 -23.53
C ASN A 420 16.17 -5.98 -23.50
N GLU A 421 16.53 -6.63 -24.61
CA GLU A 421 17.72 -7.48 -24.72
C GLU A 421 17.78 -8.49 -23.56
N LEU A 422 18.88 -8.48 -22.80
CA LEU A 422 19.13 -9.34 -21.66
C LEU A 422 18.39 -8.94 -20.37
N SER A 423 17.67 -7.82 -20.35
CA SER A 423 16.97 -7.32 -19.15
C SER A 423 15.45 -7.42 -19.29
N CYS A 424 14.80 -8.16 -18.39
CA CYS A 424 13.34 -8.29 -18.37
C CYS A 424 12.73 -7.70 -17.09
N GLN A 425 11.61 -7.00 -17.26
CA GLN A 425 10.75 -6.53 -16.19
C GLN A 425 9.51 -7.41 -16.09
N PHE A 426 9.16 -7.78 -14.86
CA PHE A 426 8.01 -8.61 -14.54
C PHE A 426 7.03 -7.83 -13.66
N ASP A 427 5.73 -8.01 -13.92
CA ASP A 427 4.69 -7.39 -13.13
C ASP A 427 3.63 -8.41 -12.71
N SER A 428 3.46 -8.61 -11.41
CA SER A 428 2.51 -9.57 -10.84
C SER A 428 1.09 -8.98 -10.83
N SER A 429 0.10 -9.78 -11.22
CA SER A 429 -1.31 -9.38 -11.24
C SER A 429 -2.25 -10.49 -10.69
N PRO A 430 -2.07 -10.94 -9.44
CA PRO A 430 -2.90 -12.01 -8.88
C PRO A 430 -4.37 -11.57 -8.79
N SER A 431 -5.32 -12.48 -9.09
CA SER A 431 -6.75 -12.11 -9.21
C SER A 431 -7.55 -12.17 -7.91
N SER A 432 -7.03 -12.81 -6.85
CA SER A 432 -7.77 -13.03 -5.59
C SER A 432 -6.83 -13.38 -4.43
N GLY A 433 -7.25 -13.02 -3.21
CA GLY A 433 -6.51 -13.27 -1.96
C GLY A 433 -5.52 -12.15 -1.61
N GLU A 434 -5.37 -11.85 -0.32
CA GLU A 434 -4.29 -10.98 0.16
C GLU A 434 -2.98 -11.78 0.12
N ILE A 435 -2.03 -11.35 -0.71
CA ILE A 435 -0.77 -12.08 -0.91
C ILE A 435 0.20 -11.78 0.24
N SER A 436 0.61 -12.82 0.96
CA SER A 436 1.60 -12.75 2.04
C SER A 436 3.03 -12.80 1.52
N SER A 437 3.27 -13.50 0.41
CA SER A 437 4.59 -13.59 -0.20
C SER A 437 4.58 -13.87 -1.70
N TYR A 438 5.66 -13.44 -2.36
CA TYR A 438 5.95 -13.65 -3.77
C TYR A 438 7.25 -14.44 -3.88
N GLN A 439 7.30 -15.41 -4.77
CA GLN A 439 8.52 -16.12 -5.12
C GLN A 439 8.62 -16.27 -6.64
N TRP A 440 9.68 -15.72 -7.20
CA TRP A 440 10.02 -15.80 -8.62
C TRP A 440 11.16 -16.79 -8.83
N SER A 441 11.05 -17.60 -9.88
CA SER A 441 12.16 -18.35 -10.46
C SER A 441 12.30 -17.95 -11.93
N PHE A 442 13.46 -17.45 -12.33
CA PHE A 442 13.68 -16.91 -13.68
C PHE A 442 14.13 -17.99 -14.69
N GLY A 443 14.23 -19.26 -14.28
CA GLY A 443 14.61 -20.37 -15.15
C GLY A 443 16.12 -20.45 -15.48
N ASP A 444 16.93 -19.50 -15.00
CA ASP A 444 18.40 -19.48 -15.12
C ASP A 444 19.13 -19.85 -13.81
N GLY A 445 18.37 -20.22 -12.77
CA GLY A 445 18.85 -20.53 -11.42
C GLY A 445 18.81 -19.35 -10.44
N ASN A 446 18.40 -18.16 -10.87
CA ASN A 446 18.17 -17.01 -9.99
C ASN A 446 16.70 -16.91 -9.55
N GLU A 447 16.49 -16.30 -8.39
CA GLU A 447 15.17 -16.12 -7.75
C GLU A 447 14.97 -14.69 -7.22
N SER A 448 13.72 -14.31 -6.94
CA SER A 448 13.38 -13.04 -6.30
C SER A 448 12.12 -13.15 -5.44
N SER A 449 11.99 -12.29 -4.42
CA SER A 449 10.78 -12.15 -3.61
C SER A 449 10.11 -10.78 -3.72
N ALA A 450 10.55 -9.95 -4.68
CA ALA A 450 9.92 -8.65 -4.94
C ALA A 450 8.58 -8.84 -5.66
N THR A 451 7.65 -7.89 -5.49
CA THR A 451 6.34 -7.92 -6.16
C THR A 451 6.48 -7.81 -7.68
N SER A 452 7.27 -6.85 -8.15
CA SER A 452 7.52 -6.59 -9.58
C SER A 452 9.05 -6.48 -9.83
N PRO A 453 9.77 -7.61 -9.99
CA PRO A 453 11.22 -7.61 -10.13
C PRO A 453 11.70 -7.20 -11.54
N VAL A 454 12.95 -6.76 -11.61
CA VAL A 454 13.73 -6.65 -12.85
C VAL A 454 14.87 -7.67 -12.77
N HIS A 455 15.04 -8.49 -13.81
CA HIS A 455 16.07 -9.52 -13.88
C HIS A 455 16.92 -9.38 -15.14
N ALA A 456 18.22 -9.61 -15.01
CA ALA A 456 19.18 -9.58 -16.10
C ALA A 456 19.74 -10.98 -16.36
N TYR A 457 19.57 -11.48 -17.58
CA TYR A 457 20.08 -12.77 -18.03
C TYR A 457 21.52 -12.64 -18.54
N GLY A 458 22.30 -13.70 -18.35
CA GLY A 458 23.69 -13.72 -18.81
C GLY A 458 23.87 -14.04 -20.30
N VAL A 459 22.88 -14.72 -20.89
CA VAL A 459 22.90 -15.21 -22.28
C VAL A 459 21.46 -15.12 -22.84
N GLY A 460 21.30 -14.98 -24.15
CA GLY A 460 20.01 -15.05 -24.82
C GLY A 460 19.45 -16.47 -24.84
N GLY A 461 18.12 -16.61 -24.78
CA GLY A 461 17.48 -17.93 -24.77
C GLY A 461 16.00 -17.91 -24.42
N GLN A 462 15.43 -19.10 -24.28
CA GLN A 462 14.08 -19.31 -23.75
C GLN A 462 14.20 -19.70 -22.27
N TYR A 463 13.54 -18.94 -21.40
CA TYR A 463 13.54 -19.16 -19.97
C TYR A 463 12.13 -19.44 -19.47
N GLN A 464 11.97 -20.54 -18.73
CA GLN A 464 10.71 -20.83 -18.05
C GLN A 464 10.67 -20.01 -16.76
N VAL A 465 9.95 -18.90 -16.78
CA VAL A 465 9.75 -18.05 -15.61
C VAL A 465 8.52 -18.51 -14.85
N THR A 466 8.65 -18.69 -13.54
CA THR A 466 7.56 -19.09 -12.65
C THR A 466 7.37 -18.03 -11.56
N LEU A 467 6.13 -17.57 -11.40
CA LEU A 467 5.68 -16.80 -10.25
C LEU A 467 4.86 -17.73 -9.35
N THR A 468 5.28 -17.89 -8.10
CA THR A 468 4.47 -18.47 -7.03
C THR A 468 4.02 -17.34 -6.11
N VAL A 469 2.71 -17.27 -5.86
CA VAL A 469 2.15 -16.37 -4.85
C VAL A 469 1.59 -17.21 -3.71
N THR A 470 1.81 -16.78 -2.47
CA THR A 470 1.20 -17.38 -1.29
C THR A 470 0.34 -16.33 -0.61
N ASP A 471 -0.89 -16.68 -0.29
CA ASP A 471 -1.80 -15.78 0.41
C ASP A 471 -1.56 -15.80 1.94
N ILE A 472 -2.28 -14.96 2.68
CA ILE A 472 -2.24 -14.92 4.15
C ILE A 472 -2.75 -16.21 4.83
N ASN A 473 -3.35 -17.13 4.08
CA ASN A 473 -3.89 -18.41 4.55
C ASN A 473 -2.96 -19.59 4.23
N ASP A 474 -1.70 -19.31 3.83
CA ASP A 474 -0.70 -20.30 3.39
C ASP A 474 -1.13 -21.12 2.16
N LEU A 475 -2.11 -20.64 1.38
CA LEU A 475 -2.49 -21.21 0.09
C LEU A 475 -1.61 -20.62 -0.99
N SER A 476 -1.19 -21.44 -1.95
CA SER A 476 -0.30 -21.01 -3.02
C SER A 476 -0.77 -21.46 -4.38
N ASP A 477 -0.59 -20.59 -5.36
CA ASP A 477 -0.70 -20.94 -6.78
C ASP A 477 0.53 -20.44 -7.52
N SER A 478 0.74 -21.01 -8.71
CA SER A 478 1.88 -20.67 -9.56
C SER A 478 1.48 -20.50 -11.02
N ASP A 479 1.95 -19.42 -11.64
CA ASP A 479 1.88 -19.21 -13.08
C ASP A 479 3.27 -19.40 -13.69
N SER A 480 3.34 -20.00 -14.87
CA SER A 480 4.59 -20.25 -15.57
C SER A 480 4.49 -19.87 -17.05
N GLN A 481 5.37 -18.98 -17.49
CA GLN A 481 5.42 -18.49 -18.87
C GLN A 481 6.82 -18.71 -19.47
N SER A 482 6.88 -19.09 -20.75
CA SER A 482 8.14 -19.17 -21.49
C SER A 482 8.50 -17.78 -22.01
N VAL A 483 9.55 -17.19 -21.44
CA VAL A 483 10.03 -15.85 -21.78
C VAL A 483 11.21 -15.96 -22.73
N SER A 484 11.09 -15.31 -23.88
CA SER A 484 12.14 -15.21 -24.88
C SER A 484 13.02 -14.00 -24.59
N VAL A 485 14.31 -14.23 -24.35
CA VAL A 485 15.32 -13.20 -24.07
C VAL A 485 16.30 -13.21 -25.24
N SER A 486 16.45 -12.09 -25.93
CA SER A 486 17.41 -11.96 -27.03
C SER A 486 18.67 -11.27 -26.52
N GLU A 487 19.83 -11.78 -26.92
CA GLU A 487 21.02 -10.91 -26.95
C GLU A 487 20.73 -9.78 -27.94
N GLY A 488 20.99 -8.54 -27.57
CA GLY A 488 20.86 -7.43 -28.51
C GLY A 488 21.77 -7.70 -29.72
N SER A 489 21.28 -7.41 -30.93
CA SER A 489 22.06 -7.56 -32.15
C SER A 489 23.20 -6.54 -32.15
N ALA A 490 24.43 -7.03 -32.29
CA ALA A 490 25.59 -6.16 -32.40
C ALA A 490 25.55 -5.44 -33.76
N THR A 491 25.77 -4.13 -33.77
CA THR A 491 25.89 -3.41 -35.05
C THR A 491 27.18 -3.84 -35.76
N PRO A 492 27.15 -4.16 -37.08
CA PRO A 492 28.35 -4.49 -37.82
C PRO A 492 29.32 -3.31 -37.84
N VAL A 493 30.60 -3.60 -38.05
CA VAL A 493 31.66 -2.59 -38.21
C VAL A 493 32.18 -2.68 -39.64
N ALA A 494 31.94 -1.63 -40.42
CA ALA A 494 32.35 -1.55 -41.82
C ALA A 494 33.87 -1.32 -41.93
N GLY A 495 34.52 -2.00 -42.88
CA GLY A 495 35.94 -1.81 -43.16
C GLY A 495 36.33 -2.34 -44.53
N PHE A 496 37.31 -1.70 -45.16
CA PHE A 496 37.90 -2.18 -46.40
C PHE A 496 39.30 -1.66 -46.67
N GLU A 497 40.00 -2.35 -47.58
CA GLU A 497 41.29 -1.95 -48.16
C GLU A 497 41.15 -1.76 -49.68
N SER A 498 42.10 -1.04 -50.29
CA SER A 498 42.15 -0.85 -51.75
C SER A 498 43.54 -1.11 -52.33
N SER A 499 43.58 -1.62 -53.56
CA SER A 499 44.79 -1.81 -54.35
C SER A 499 44.60 -1.18 -55.73
N VAL A 500 45.43 -0.19 -56.06
CA VAL A 500 45.33 0.62 -57.28
C VAL A 500 46.32 0.13 -58.32
N ASP A 501 45.85 -0.08 -59.55
CA ASP A 501 46.64 -0.39 -60.75
C ASP A 501 46.17 0.52 -61.90
N GLY A 502 46.88 1.63 -62.08
CA GLY A 502 46.49 2.70 -62.99
C GLY A 502 45.10 3.27 -62.66
N LEU A 503 44.15 3.10 -63.58
CA LEU A 503 42.75 3.53 -63.43
C LEU A 503 41.84 2.44 -62.85
N SER A 504 42.37 1.24 -62.60
CA SER A 504 41.61 0.13 -62.03
C SER A 504 41.92 -0.03 -60.54
N VAL A 505 40.90 -0.27 -59.72
CA VAL A 505 41.04 -0.49 -58.28
C VAL A 505 40.34 -1.78 -57.89
N SER A 506 41.04 -2.61 -57.12
CA SER A 506 40.46 -3.77 -56.44
C SER A 506 40.22 -3.44 -54.98
N PHE A 507 39.03 -3.76 -54.46
CA PHE A 507 38.66 -3.53 -53.07
C PHE A 507 38.51 -4.85 -52.33
N THR A 508 39.03 -4.89 -51.10
CA THR A 508 38.92 -6.04 -50.20
C THR A 508 38.10 -5.64 -48.98
N ASN A 509 36.97 -6.31 -48.75
CA ASN A 509 36.16 -6.13 -47.55
C ASN A 509 36.91 -6.68 -46.32
N THR A 510 36.94 -5.88 -45.25
CA THR A 510 37.47 -6.24 -43.93
C THR A 510 36.45 -5.95 -42.82
N SER A 511 35.17 -5.81 -43.17
CA SER A 511 34.09 -5.58 -42.21
C SER A 511 33.93 -6.77 -41.27
N THR A 512 33.53 -6.49 -40.04
CA THR A 512 33.35 -7.50 -38.99
C THR A 512 32.02 -7.32 -38.31
N ASP A 513 31.46 -8.42 -37.84
CA ASP A 513 30.30 -8.41 -36.95
C ASP A 513 30.59 -9.32 -35.75
N ALA A 514 30.06 -8.98 -34.57
CA ALA A 514 30.23 -9.83 -33.39
C ALA A 514 29.46 -11.16 -33.56
N ASP A 515 28.34 -11.11 -34.30
CA ASP A 515 27.43 -12.21 -34.52
C ASP A 515 27.69 -12.95 -35.87
N ASP A 516 28.65 -12.44 -36.67
CA ASP A 516 29.13 -12.97 -37.96
C ASP A 516 28.01 -13.17 -39.02
N ASP A 517 27.05 -12.25 -39.08
CA ASP A 517 25.80 -12.40 -39.86
C ASP A 517 25.56 -11.27 -40.89
N ILE A 518 26.60 -10.55 -41.33
CA ILE A 518 26.51 -9.56 -42.41
C ILE A 518 25.88 -10.17 -43.68
N VAL A 519 24.70 -9.67 -44.09
CA VAL A 519 23.94 -10.19 -45.23
C VAL A 519 24.09 -9.38 -46.52
N SER A 520 24.52 -8.12 -46.44
CA SER A 520 24.68 -7.30 -47.65
C SER A 520 25.78 -6.26 -47.59
N TYR A 521 26.27 -5.89 -48.79
CA TYR A 521 27.33 -4.92 -49.04
C TYR A 521 26.81 -3.91 -50.06
N SER A 522 27.11 -2.63 -49.86
CA SER A 522 26.79 -1.55 -50.79
C SER A 522 27.98 -0.62 -50.95
N TRP A 523 28.57 -0.63 -52.14
CA TRP A 523 29.71 0.19 -52.51
C TRP A 523 29.28 1.40 -53.31
N ASN A 524 29.87 2.54 -52.99
CA ASN A 524 29.88 3.74 -53.83
C ASN A 524 31.34 4.11 -54.10
N PHE A 525 31.74 4.17 -55.36
CA PHE A 525 33.14 4.41 -55.72
C PHE A 525 33.51 5.90 -55.82
N GLY A 526 32.63 6.82 -55.39
CA GLY A 526 32.88 8.26 -55.42
C GLY A 526 32.72 8.89 -56.82
N ASP A 527 32.33 8.10 -57.81
CA ASP A 527 31.87 8.52 -59.14
C ASP A 527 30.41 8.08 -59.37
N THR A 528 30.03 7.67 -60.58
CA THR A 528 28.69 7.14 -60.85
C THR A 528 28.57 5.62 -60.64
N GLY A 529 29.66 4.94 -60.27
CA GLY A 529 29.73 3.49 -60.11
C GLY A 529 29.34 3.01 -58.71
N THR A 530 28.68 1.85 -58.66
CA THR A 530 28.26 1.17 -57.43
C THR A 530 28.46 -0.35 -57.57
N SER A 531 28.57 -1.07 -56.45
CA SER A 531 28.58 -2.54 -56.44
C SER A 531 27.92 -3.12 -55.19
N VAL A 532 27.50 -4.38 -55.27
CA VAL A 532 26.99 -5.19 -54.15
C VAL A 532 27.86 -6.42 -53.88
N ASP A 533 28.95 -6.58 -54.64
CA ASP A 533 29.88 -7.69 -54.43
C ASP A 533 30.68 -7.49 -53.14
N THR A 534 31.06 -8.58 -52.47
CA THR A 534 31.87 -8.51 -51.25
C THR A 534 33.26 -7.90 -51.50
N ASN A 535 33.88 -8.20 -52.65
CA ASN A 535 35.21 -7.70 -53.03
C ASN A 535 35.19 -7.22 -54.49
N PRO A 536 34.71 -6.01 -54.79
CA PRO A 536 34.54 -5.55 -56.16
C PRO A 536 35.85 -5.05 -56.78
N THR A 537 35.83 -4.93 -58.11
CA THR A 537 36.82 -4.13 -58.86
C THR A 537 36.09 -3.01 -59.59
N HIS A 538 36.72 -1.84 -59.71
CA HIS A 538 36.15 -0.68 -60.40
C HIS A 538 37.20 0.02 -61.26
N SER A 539 36.80 0.50 -62.43
CA SER A 539 37.69 1.23 -63.35
C SER A 539 37.19 2.66 -63.54
N TYR A 540 38.04 3.64 -63.23
CA TYR A 540 37.73 5.05 -63.34
C TYR A 540 38.03 5.59 -64.74
N ALA A 541 37.22 6.54 -65.20
CA ALA A 541 37.39 7.15 -66.53
C ALA A 541 38.57 8.14 -66.60
N SER A 542 39.03 8.65 -65.45
CA SER A 542 40.07 9.66 -65.35
C SER A 542 40.88 9.50 -64.07
N ALA A 543 42.13 9.96 -64.07
CA ALA A 543 42.93 10.09 -62.86
C ALA A 543 42.28 11.10 -61.89
N GLY A 544 42.37 10.84 -60.59
CA GLY A 544 41.73 11.67 -59.57
C GLY A 544 41.71 11.01 -58.19
N SER A 545 41.22 11.76 -57.20
CA SER A 545 40.95 11.25 -55.85
C SER A 545 39.44 11.03 -55.71
N TYR A 546 39.04 9.82 -55.36
CA TYR A 546 37.64 9.40 -55.28
C TYR A 546 37.27 9.00 -53.85
N ALA A 547 36.19 9.57 -53.32
CA ALA A 547 35.68 9.25 -51.99
C ALA A 547 34.84 7.97 -52.04
N VAL A 548 35.46 6.85 -51.71
CA VAL A 548 34.83 5.52 -51.74
C VAL A 548 34.16 5.24 -50.40
N SER A 549 32.96 4.66 -50.42
CA SER A 549 32.27 4.19 -49.21
C SER A 549 31.78 2.75 -49.36
N LEU A 550 31.85 2.00 -48.27
CA LEU A 550 31.23 0.68 -48.11
C LEU A 550 30.22 0.76 -46.96
N THR A 551 28.96 0.45 -47.24
CA THR A 551 27.94 0.21 -46.22
C THR A 551 27.69 -1.29 -46.12
N VAL A 552 27.73 -1.83 -44.90
CA VAL A 552 27.36 -3.22 -44.59
C VAL A 552 26.05 -3.27 -43.81
N THR A 553 25.30 -4.34 -43.97
CA THR A 553 24.03 -4.58 -43.27
C THR A 553 23.99 -6.01 -42.76
N ASP A 554 23.64 -6.18 -41.49
CA ASP A 554 23.44 -7.47 -40.82
C ASP A 554 22.04 -8.05 -41.10
N SER A 555 21.74 -9.21 -40.52
CA SER A 555 20.48 -9.90 -40.75
C SER A 555 19.26 -9.23 -40.09
N GLU A 556 19.49 -8.41 -39.05
CA GLU A 556 18.49 -7.59 -38.35
C GLU A 556 18.27 -6.19 -38.97
N ASN A 557 19.02 -5.84 -40.02
CA ASN A 557 19.04 -4.55 -40.72
C ASN A 557 19.75 -3.40 -40.01
N ASN A 558 20.63 -3.66 -39.04
CA ASN A 558 21.56 -2.63 -38.58
C ASN A 558 22.66 -2.41 -39.62
N THR A 559 23.23 -1.20 -39.64
CA THR A 559 24.18 -0.79 -40.68
C THR A 559 25.33 0.03 -40.13
N ASP A 560 26.50 -0.12 -40.73
CA ASP A 560 27.63 0.79 -40.56
C ASP A 560 28.26 1.15 -41.91
N THR A 561 29.01 2.27 -41.98
CA THR A 561 29.62 2.76 -43.22
C THR A 561 31.07 3.21 -43.02
N ALA A 562 31.97 2.59 -43.78
CA ALA A 562 33.37 2.99 -43.90
C ALA A 562 33.58 3.92 -45.10
N ASN A 563 34.50 4.88 -44.97
CA ASN A 563 34.86 5.83 -46.02
C ASN A 563 36.38 5.91 -46.19
N MET A 564 36.87 5.97 -47.44
CA MET A 564 38.30 6.13 -47.78
C MET A 564 38.45 6.91 -49.09
N ASN A 565 39.41 7.85 -49.14
CA ASN A 565 39.80 8.46 -50.41
C ASN A 565 40.81 7.55 -51.13
N VAL A 566 40.51 7.22 -52.38
CA VAL A 566 41.39 6.41 -53.25
C VAL A 566 41.87 7.26 -54.42
N ASP A 567 43.19 7.38 -54.55
CA ASP A 567 43.83 8.09 -55.65
C ASP A 567 44.15 7.12 -56.80
N VAL A 568 43.70 7.43 -58.01
CA VAL A 568 43.96 6.65 -59.23
C VAL A 568 44.69 7.47 -60.27
N PHE A 569 45.51 6.82 -61.10
CA PHE A 569 46.49 7.48 -61.96
C PHE A 569 46.44 6.95 -63.40
N ASN A 570 46.75 7.79 -64.38
CA ASN A 570 46.67 7.44 -65.82
C ASN A 570 48.00 6.86 -66.38
N GLY A 571 48.85 6.30 -65.52
CA GLY A 571 50.16 5.74 -65.88
C GLY A 571 51.16 5.77 -64.72
N ASP A 572 52.33 5.18 -64.95
CA ASP A 572 53.42 5.11 -63.98
C ASP A 572 54.46 6.20 -64.19
N ILE A 573 55.11 6.64 -63.11
CA ILE A 573 56.32 7.48 -63.21
C ILE A 573 57.51 6.56 -63.43
N THR A 574 58.21 6.75 -64.54
CA THR A 574 59.50 6.09 -64.77
C THR A 574 60.61 7.08 -64.42
N ALA A 575 61.58 6.65 -63.63
CA ALA A 575 62.73 7.47 -63.25
C ALA A 575 64.02 6.78 -63.68
N GLU A 576 65.01 7.56 -64.09
CA GLU A 576 66.32 7.06 -64.50
C GLU A 576 67.46 7.95 -64.01
N ILE A 577 68.65 7.35 -63.93
CA ILE A 577 69.89 8.04 -63.59
C ILE A 577 70.62 8.39 -64.88
N LEU A 578 70.62 9.68 -65.25
CA LEU A 578 71.35 10.15 -66.41
C LEU A 578 72.87 10.15 -66.16
N ARG A 579 73.28 10.52 -64.94
CA ARG A 579 74.70 10.65 -64.59
C ARG A 579 74.92 10.65 -63.08
N ALA A 580 75.89 9.87 -62.62
CA ALA A 580 76.38 9.91 -61.24
C ALA A 580 77.90 10.15 -61.20
N LYS A 581 78.37 11.00 -60.29
CA LYS A 581 79.81 11.25 -60.07
C LYS A 581 80.12 11.43 -58.60
N LEU A 582 81.19 10.79 -58.13
CA LEU A 582 81.77 11.00 -56.81
C LEU A 582 83.14 11.69 -56.93
N SER A 583 83.35 12.74 -56.15
CA SER A 583 84.65 13.42 -56.07
C SER A 583 85.54 12.78 -55.01
N ARG A 584 86.87 12.92 -55.18
CA ARG A 584 87.87 12.47 -54.19
C ARG A 584 87.72 13.12 -52.79
N ARG A 585 86.92 14.18 -52.66
CA ARG A 585 86.63 14.88 -51.41
C ARG A 585 85.24 14.52 -50.83
N GLY A 586 84.62 13.43 -51.32
CA GLY A 586 83.35 12.91 -50.78
C GLY A 586 82.09 13.64 -51.26
N SER A 587 82.18 14.62 -52.16
CA SER A 587 80.99 15.26 -52.75
C SER A 587 80.47 14.46 -53.94
N ALA A 588 79.17 14.20 -53.98
CA ALA A 588 78.47 13.51 -55.07
C ALA A 588 77.57 14.46 -55.87
N LEU A 589 77.38 14.10 -57.14
CA LEU A 589 76.43 14.73 -58.05
C LEU A 589 75.67 13.63 -58.79
N VAL A 590 74.33 13.71 -58.75
CA VAL A 590 73.44 12.81 -59.48
C VAL A 590 72.49 13.64 -60.34
N ASP A 591 72.48 13.40 -61.65
CA ASP A 591 71.48 13.91 -62.57
C ASP A 591 70.40 12.84 -62.75
N LEU A 592 69.17 13.16 -62.35
CA LEU A 592 67.97 12.35 -62.47
C LEU A 592 67.17 12.83 -63.68
N ALA A 593 66.50 11.91 -64.36
CA ALA A 593 65.41 12.21 -65.26
C ALA A 593 64.19 11.36 -64.90
N TRP A 594 63.01 11.84 -65.26
CA TRP A 594 61.77 11.10 -65.14
C TRP A 594 60.81 11.44 -66.27
N ASP A 595 59.87 10.53 -66.51
CA ASP A 595 58.74 10.69 -67.42
C ASP A 595 57.49 10.07 -66.78
N GLY A 596 56.30 10.45 -67.26
CA GLY A 596 55.02 9.89 -66.81
C GLY A 596 54.37 10.58 -65.60
N ALA A 597 55.04 11.53 -64.95
CA ALA A 597 54.40 12.40 -63.96
C ALA A 597 53.50 13.43 -64.67
N ASN A 598 52.26 13.62 -64.21
CA ASN A 598 51.29 14.50 -64.87
C ASN A 598 51.07 15.83 -64.13
N GLY A 599 51.42 15.88 -62.86
CA GLY A 599 51.29 17.07 -62.01
C GLY A 599 52.30 18.17 -62.34
N ASN A 600 52.03 19.38 -61.87
CA ASN A 600 52.90 20.55 -62.12
C ASN A 600 54.25 20.47 -61.39
N SER A 601 54.36 19.63 -60.37
CA SER A 601 55.56 19.49 -59.53
C SER A 601 55.77 18.04 -59.09
N VAL A 602 57.03 17.69 -58.88
CA VAL A 602 57.45 16.38 -58.33
C VAL A 602 58.28 16.58 -57.06
N ALA A 603 58.10 15.66 -56.10
CA ALA A 603 58.93 15.50 -54.92
C ALA A 603 60.01 14.44 -55.18
N ILE A 604 61.25 14.77 -54.88
CA ILE A 604 62.42 13.92 -55.08
C ILE A 604 62.87 13.43 -53.73
N TYR A 605 62.82 12.12 -53.55
CA TYR A 605 63.27 11.45 -52.34
C TYR A 605 64.64 10.85 -52.56
N ARG A 606 65.53 10.99 -51.58
CA ARG A 606 66.81 10.28 -51.49
C ARG A 606 66.85 9.53 -50.16
N ASN A 607 66.99 8.21 -50.23
CA ASN A 607 66.96 7.31 -49.07
C ASN A 607 65.72 7.49 -48.18
N GLY A 608 64.56 7.76 -48.81
CA GLY A 608 63.29 7.98 -48.11
C GLY A 608 63.06 9.40 -47.59
N GLU A 609 64.06 10.29 -47.65
CA GLU A 609 63.92 11.69 -47.25
C GLU A 609 63.73 12.60 -48.48
N ILE A 610 62.82 13.57 -48.38
CA ILE A 610 62.63 14.55 -49.45
C ILE A 610 63.85 15.49 -49.53
N VAL A 611 64.48 15.53 -50.71
CA VAL A 611 65.62 16.42 -50.97
C VAL A 611 65.24 17.64 -51.79
N ALA A 612 64.14 17.57 -52.53
CA ALA A 612 63.55 18.73 -53.22
C ALA A 612 62.09 18.48 -53.62
N THR A 613 61.34 19.56 -53.75
CA THR A 613 60.12 19.62 -54.57
C THR A 613 60.40 20.60 -55.70
N THR A 614 60.26 20.15 -56.95
CA THR A 614 60.59 20.93 -58.15
C THR A 614 59.43 20.90 -59.13
N ASN A 615 59.43 21.84 -60.09
CA ASN A 615 58.53 21.76 -61.23
C ASN A 615 58.75 20.43 -61.98
N ASN A 616 57.69 19.91 -62.57
CA ASN A 616 57.75 18.69 -63.38
C ASN A 616 58.34 18.99 -64.77
N ASP A 617 59.64 19.28 -64.82
CA ASP A 617 60.40 19.54 -66.06
C ASP A 617 61.20 18.33 -66.55
N GLY A 618 60.97 17.17 -65.92
CA GLY A 618 61.55 15.88 -66.27
C GLY A 618 63.00 15.67 -65.83
N ARG A 619 63.66 16.63 -65.15
CA ARG A 619 65.07 16.50 -64.76
C ARG A 619 65.42 17.20 -63.45
N TYR A 620 66.33 16.61 -62.69
CA TYR A 620 66.85 17.24 -61.48
C TYR A 620 68.32 16.89 -61.24
N ARG A 621 69.07 17.86 -60.72
CA ARG A 621 70.46 17.65 -60.30
C ARG A 621 70.55 17.72 -58.78
N ASP A 622 70.81 16.59 -58.17
CA ASP A 622 71.14 16.51 -56.76
C ASP A 622 72.66 16.70 -56.55
N ARG A 623 73.03 17.49 -55.55
CA ARG A 623 74.42 17.72 -55.12
C ARG A 623 74.50 17.65 -53.61
N PHE A 624 75.35 16.77 -53.10
CA PHE A 624 75.49 16.58 -51.66
C PHE A 624 76.93 16.19 -51.30
N ARG A 625 77.25 16.34 -50.01
CA ARG A 625 78.56 15.99 -49.43
C ARG A 625 78.44 14.70 -48.64
N ASP A 626 79.58 14.13 -48.31
CA ASP A 626 79.70 12.91 -47.50
C ASP A 626 78.86 11.75 -48.05
N ALA A 627 78.94 11.56 -49.37
CA ALA A 627 78.10 10.60 -50.06
C ALA A 627 78.38 9.15 -49.59
N PRO A 628 77.33 8.38 -49.23
CA PRO A 628 77.47 6.97 -48.92
C PRO A 628 77.85 6.16 -50.18
N ALA A 629 78.17 4.88 -50.00
CA ALA A 629 78.48 3.97 -51.12
C ALA A 629 77.32 3.87 -52.13
N SER A 630 76.09 3.99 -51.65
CA SER A 630 74.88 3.98 -52.47
C SER A 630 73.80 4.93 -51.98
N VAL A 631 72.98 5.41 -52.90
CA VAL A 631 71.75 6.15 -52.60
C VAL A 631 70.60 5.61 -53.44
N VAL A 632 69.39 5.62 -52.88
CA VAL A 632 68.15 5.23 -53.56
C VAL A 632 67.32 6.48 -53.80
N TYR A 633 66.89 6.72 -55.03
CA TYR A 633 65.97 7.79 -55.39
C TYR A 633 64.57 7.27 -55.66
N LYS A 634 63.57 8.07 -55.31
CA LYS A 634 62.17 7.88 -55.71
C LYS A 634 61.63 9.23 -56.17
N ILE A 635 60.95 9.27 -57.32
CA ILE A 635 60.31 10.49 -57.83
C ILE A 635 58.81 10.34 -57.63
N CYS A 636 58.19 11.23 -56.86
CA CYS A 636 56.75 11.21 -56.61
C CYS A 636 56.11 12.47 -57.19
N GLU A 637 54.91 12.35 -57.74
CA GLU A 637 54.11 13.51 -58.07
C GLU A 637 53.72 14.24 -56.78
N ALA A 638 53.93 15.56 -56.72
CA ALA A 638 53.80 16.29 -55.47
C ALA A 638 52.32 16.37 -55.05
N GLY A 639 52.02 15.97 -53.82
CA GLY A 639 50.66 15.99 -53.27
C GLY A 639 49.82 14.77 -53.60
N THR A 640 50.39 13.73 -54.22
CA THR A 640 49.73 12.44 -54.47
C THR A 640 50.59 11.29 -53.97
N SER A 641 50.03 10.07 -53.98
CA SER A 641 50.75 8.84 -53.67
C SER A 641 51.51 8.22 -54.86
N LEU A 642 51.36 8.78 -56.08
CA LEU A 642 52.01 8.27 -57.28
C LEU A 642 53.52 8.52 -57.24
N CYS A 643 54.30 7.45 -57.33
CA CYS A 643 55.75 7.50 -57.32
C CYS A 643 56.36 6.49 -58.29
N SER A 644 57.56 6.79 -58.76
CA SER A 644 58.37 5.83 -59.51
C SER A 644 58.80 4.65 -58.64
N ASP A 645 59.19 3.56 -59.30
CA ASP A 645 60.00 2.55 -58.64
C ASP A 645 61.29 3.17 -58.06
N PRO A 646 61.82 2.63 -56.96
CA PRO A 646 63.08 3.10 -56.39
C PRO A 646 64.25 2.79 -57.33
N ILE A 647 65.04 3.81 -57.67
CA ILE A 647 66.24 3.65 -58.49
C ILE A 647 67.51 3.87 -57.67
N SER A 648 68.45 2.94 -57.77
CA SER A 648 69.67 2.95 -56.96
C SER A 648 70.87 3.46 -57.74
N VAL A 649 71.66 4.33 -57.11
CA VAL A 649 72.97 4.79 -57.60
C VAL A 649 74.06 4.21 -56.71
N GLN A 650 75.09 3.65 -57.33
CA GLN A 650 76.34 3.23 -56.69
C GLN A 650 77.46 4.18 -57.17
N PHE A 651 78.33 4.64 -56.26
CA PHE A 651 79.29 5.71 -56.54
C PHE A 651 80.74 5.26 -56.77
#